data_AF-A0AA96E1E8-F1
#
_entry.id   AF-A0AA96E1E8-F1
#
_cell.length_a   1.000
_cell.length_b   1.000
_cell.length_c   1.000
_cell.angle_alpha   90.00
_cell.angle_beta   90.00
_cell.angle_gamma   90.00
#
_symmetry.space_group_name_H-M   'P 1'
#
loop_
_entity.id
_entity.type
_entity.pdbx_description
1 polymer ?
#
loop_
_entity_poly.entity_id
_entity_poly.type
_entity_poly.pdbx_seq_one_letter_code
_entity_poly.pdbx_strand_id
1 'polypeptide(L)'
;MSAACYHCGAPVPAGASWTITLDGAAKPLCCPGCEAVAHAIVEGGLEGYYRYRTELSPRPADDRARAETWTAFDHPELQAQFVHPRERDVSATLAVENITCAACAWLIEHHLNALEGITGSAVNLTEHRLRVSWDPAILAPSHIFAELAAIGYEAMPFEPDRALARQKREARMSVRRLIVAAVGMMQVVMFSVPLYVAGPNELGDHFFALFHWLSLSLTTPVVAFSAWPFFRAAANALAHRRLTMEVPVALALMLAYGASVYAVFKGQGDVYFDSIAMFTFFLLLSRHIEARTRRAGGNALSHALPAAALRLEDDGAERVVPASLLKAGERVRVNPGATVPADGIIEQGESSLDESMLTGEFLPVTRRPGGRVIGGSQNVENALIVRVTHAGRESTINSVLDLTDRAFAHRPRLARIADTMAHRFVLRLLLVTLCVATAWLFIDPDRAFWVTLSVLVVTCPCALALAAPTALATGHAALYRRGVLITRADALEALAGVTRVVFDKTGTLTHGEMRLAATQTLGALSEPHARQIAAAIEAHSEHPIASAFRPFREPALSACDVVRHPNQGLGATLDGKRWRLGRAAFAAGDITPPGPGQWLLLSREGADGAYIPSAWFRLEDTLRDDAAETVARLQALGLDVELLSGDERAPVQALAQTLGITTWQARATPEEKLARIQALQTKGERVLMVGDGINDVPVLAGADVALAMNGATDLAQTRADALLLSPRLVRVVEALSLARATRRVMRQNIAWSVAYNGLALPLAALGLVPPWLAALGMSLSSLVVVGNALRLKHGARGRRQHLPAHHWEPA
;
A
#
# COMPACT_ATOMS: atom_id res chain seq x y z
N MET A 1 -57.89 4.96 -1.66
CA MET A 1 -56.53 4.42 -1.47
C MET A 1 -55.60 5.61 -1.27
N SER A 2 -54.87 5.68 -0.15
CA SER A 2 -53.85 6.72 0.03
C SER A 2 -52.80 6.54 -1.07
N ALA A 3 -52.37 7.64 -1.69
CA ALA A 3 -51.30 7.59 -2.68
C ALA A 3 -50.03 7.03 -2.00
N ALA A 4 -49.29 6.15 -2.69
CA ALA A 4 -48.02 5.67 -2.20
C ALA A 4 -46.93 6.71 -2.49
N CYS A 5 -46.02 6.91 -1.54
CA CYS A 5 -44.86 7.76 -1.67
C CYS A 5 -44.05 7.29 -2.87
N TYR A 6 -43.77 8.19 -3.79
CA TYR A 6 -43.01 7.83 -4.95
C TYR A 6 -41.58 7.41 -4.60
N HIS A 7 -40.98 7.86 -3.49
CA HIS A 7 -39.62 7.46 -3.13
C HIS A 7 -39.56 6.09 -2.42
N CYS A 8 -40.29 5.91 -1.32
CA CYS A 8 -40.19 4.72 -0.45
C CYS A 8 -41.45 3.83 -0.42
N GLY A 9 -42.52 4.19 -1.13
CA GLY A 9 -43.77 3.42 -1.22
C GLY A 9 -44.69 3.46 -0.01
N ALA A 10 -44.33 4.19 1.06
CA ALA A 10 -45.18 4.38 2.23
C ALA A 10 -46.45 5.19 1.90
N PRO A 11 -47.57 5.01 2.62
CA PRO A 11 -48.77 5.82 2.40
C PRO A 11 -48.49 7.31 2.64
N VAL A 12 -48.87 8.15 1.68
CA VAL A 12 -48.76 9.62 1.78
C VAL A 12 -49.84 10.12 2.75
N PRO A 13 -49.47 10.87 3.80
CA PRO A 13 -50.43 11.47 4.73
C PRO A 13 -51.43 12.39 4.01
N ALA A 14 -52.69 12.40 4.47
CA ALA A 14 -53.69 13.31 3.93
C ALA A 14 -53.26 14.77 4.18
N GLY A 15 -53.13 15.57 3.11
CA GLY A 15 -52.67 16.97 3.19
C GLY A 15 -51.15 17.17 3.13
N ALA A 16 -50.37 16.13 2.87
CA ALA A 16 -48.92 16.27 2.64
C ALA A 16 -48.62 17.16 1.42
N SER A 17 -47.74 18.16 1.59
CA SER A 17 -47.34 19.10 0.54
C SER A 17 -46.11 18.65 -0.26
N TRP A 18 -45.49 17.52 0.09
CA TRP A 18 -44.19 17.12 -0.43
C TRP A 18 -44.28 16.46 -1.79
N THR A 19 -43.53 16.97 -2.76
CA THR A 19 -43.58 16.49 -4.15
C THR A 19 -42.22 16.60 -4.85
N ILE A 20 -42.01 15.73 -5.84
CA ILE A 20 -40.87 15.81 -6.77
C ILE A 20 -41.38 15.85 -8.21
N THR A 21 -40.75 16.66 -9.07
CA THR A 21 -41.07 16.70 -10.50
C THR A 21 -40.09 15.81 -11.27
N LEU A 22 -40.60 14.78 -11.93
CA LEU A 22 -39.81 13.83 -12.72
C LEU A 22 -40.47 13.63 -14.08
N ASP A 23 -39.70 13.73 -15.16
CA ASP A 23 -40.19 13.60 -16.55
C ASP A 23 -41.43 14.49 -16.83
N GLY A 24 -41.48 15.69 -16.24
CA GLY A 24 -42.58 16.65 -16.39
C GLY A 24 -43.84 16.36 -15.55
N ALA A 25 -43.82 15.34 -14.67
CA ALA A 25 -44.95 14.99 -13.81
C ALA A 25 -44.61 15.11 -12.31
N ALA A 26 -45.47 15.75 -11.53
CA ALA A 26 -45.35 15.83 -10.08
C ALA A 26 -45.73 14.47 -9.44
N LYS A 27 -44.85 13.97 -8.56
CA LYS A 27 -45.03 12.71 -7.83
C LYS A 27 -45.10 12.99 -6.32
N PRO A 28 -46.08 12.42 -5.59
CA PRO A 28 -46.28 12.70 -4.17
C PRO A 28 -45.29 11.94 -3.28
N LEU A 29 -44.90 12.54 -2.16
CA LEU A 29 -43.95 11.98 -1.20
C LEU A 29 -44.54 11.98 0.22
N CYS A 30 -44.13 11.04 1.07
CA CYS A 30 -44.75 10.85 2.40
C CYS A 30 -44.18 11.72 3.51
N CYS A 31 -42.99 12.31 3.35
CA CYS A 31 -42.31 13.07 4.40
C CYS A 31 -41.23 13.99 3.77
N PRO A 32 -40.75 15.03 4.51
CA PRO A 32 -39.71 15.94 4.01
C PRO A 32 -38.38 15.23 3.73
N GLY A 33 -38.06 14.14 4.42
CA GLY A 33 -36.86 13.34 4.14
C GLY A 33 -36.92 12.65 2.77
N CYS A 34 -38.09 12.11 2.39
CA CYS A 34 -38.28 11.55 1.05
C CYS A 34 -38.22 12.62 -0.05
N GLU A 35 -38.61 13.86 0.27
CA GLU A 35 -38.49 15.02 -0.63
C GLU A 35 -37.05 15.46 -0.82
N ALA A 36 -36.31 15.65 0.28
CA ALA A 36 -34.89 16.01 0.23
C ALA A 36 -34.07 14.99 -0.56
N VAL A 37 -34.23 13.69 -0.29
CA VAL A 37 -33.52 12.63 -1.03
C VAL A 37 -33.96 12.59 -2.49
N ALA A 38 -35.26 12.79 -2.77
CA ALA A 38 -35.74 12.79 -4.15
C ALA A 38 -35.19 13.95 -4.98
N HIS A 39 -35.12 15.16 -4.40
CA HIS A 39 -34.50 16.31 -5.04
C HIS A 39 -33.00 16.12 -5.20
N ALA A 40 -32.28 15.63 -4.18
CA ALA A 40 -30.83 15.37 -4.27
C ALA A 40 -30.48 14.39 -5.41
N ILE A 41 -31.28 13.33 -5.59
CA ILE A 41 -31.10 12.37 -6.68
C ILE A 41 -31.34 13.03 -8.05
N VAL A 42 -32.36 13.86 -8.17
CA VAL A 42 -32.74 14.51 -9.44
C VAL A 42 -31.76 15.63 -9.80
N GLU A 43 -31.48 16.52 -8.86
CA GLU A 43 -30.53 17.64 -9.03
C GLU A 43 -29.10 17.14 -9.25
N GLY A 44 -28.73 15.98 -8.69
CA GLY A 44 -27.48 15.29 -8.96
C GLY A 44 -27.38 14.63 -10.35
N GLY A 45 -28.38 14.79 -11.23
CA GLY A 45 -28.42 14.21 -12.57
C GLY A 45 -28.63 12.68 -12.59
N LEU A 46 -29.06 12.10 -11.47
CA LEU A 46 -29.29 10.65 -11.30
C LEU A 46 -30.76 10.26 -11.48
N GLU A 47 -31.53 11.03 -12.25
CA GLU A 47 -32.97 10.83 -12.51
C GLU A 47 -33.30 9.41 -12.98
N GLY A 48 -32.35 8.78 -13.69
CA GLY A 48 -32.44 7.39 -14.12
C GLY A 48 -32.67 6.40 -12.97
N TYR A 49 -32.29 6.73 -11.73
CA TYR A 49 -32.60 5.95 -10.53
C TYR A 49 -34.09 5.61 -10.44
N TYR A 50 -34.96 6.61 -10.62
CA TYR A 50 -36.42 6.42 -10.55
C TYR A 50 -36.98 5.62 -11.72
N ARG A 51 -36.31 5.68 -12.88
CA ARG A 51 -36.70 4.97 -14.10
C ARG A 51 -36.30 3.50 -14.08
N TYR A 52 -35.20 3.14 -13.42
CA TYR A 52 -34.62 1.79 -13.47
C TYR A 52 -34.65 1.01 -12.15
N ARG A 53 -35.10 1.62 -11.05
CA ARG A 53 -35.21 0.93 -9.75
C ARG A 53 -36.22 -0.21 -9.81
N THR A 54 -35.85 -1.33 -9.20
CA THR A 54 -36.70 -2.53 -9.07
C THR A 54 -37.27 -2.70 -7.66
N GLU A 55 -36.74 -1.98 -6.67
CA GLU A 55 -37.21 -2.00 -5.29
C GLU A 55 -37.36 -0.55 -4.77
N LEU A 56 -38.21 -0.39 -3.75
CA LEU A 56 -38.44 0.89 -3.08
C LEU A 56 -37.37 1.11 -2.01
N SER A 57 -36.93 2.36 -1.83
CA SER A 57 -35.96 2.68 -0.79
C SER A 57 -36.49 2.25 0.59
N PRO A 58 -35.71 1.51 1.39
CA PRO A 58 -36.09 1.23 2.76
C PRO A 58 -36.28 2.53 3.53
N ARG A 59 -37.24 2.55 4.45
CA ARG A 59 -37.47 3.69 5.34
C ARG A 59 -36.18 3.95 6.13
N PRO A 60 -35.74 5.20 6.26
CA PRO A 60 -34.76 5.54 7.30
C PRO A 60 -35.37 5.20 8.67
N ALA A 61 -34.82 4.21 9.35
CA ALA A 61 -35.26 3.85 10.69
C ALA A 61 -34.84 4.97 11.66
N ASP A 62 -35.81 5.55 12.39
CA ASP A 62 -35.68 6.64 13.37
C ASP A 62 -34.35 7.43 13.30
N ASP A 63 -34.21 8.25 12.27
CA ASP A 63 -33.01 9.06 12.00
C ASP A 63 -32.65 10.01 13.14
N ARG A 64 -33.56 10.35 14.06
CA ARG A 64 -33.26 11.28 15.17
C ARG A 64 -32.19 10.73 16.12
N ALA A 65 -32.32 9.49 16.57
CA ALA A 65 -31.34 8.88 17.48
C ALA A 65 -29.99 8.62 16.79
N ARG A 66 -30.00 8.36 15.47
CA ARG A 66 -28.79 8.13 14.67
C ARG A 66 -28.09 9.43 14.30
N ALA A 67 -28.83 10.48 13.96
CA ALA A 67 -28.30 11.82 13.73
C ALA A 67 -27.67 12.39 15.00
N GLU A 68 -28.28 12.19 16.17
CA GLU A 68 -27.67 12.51 17.47
C GLU A 68 -26.39 11.71 17.74
N THR A 69 -26.32 10.46 17.26
CA THR A 69 -25.09 9.65 17.35
C THR A 69 -24.00 10.17 16.41
N TRP A 70 -24.36 10.66 15.22
CA TRP A 70 -23.38 11.16 14.25
C TRP A 70 -22.85 12.54 14.60
N THR A 71 -23.67 13.44 15.16
CA THR A 71 -23.20 14.74 15.67
C THR A 71 -22.19 14.60 16.81
N ALA A 72 -22.19 13.47 17.55
CA ALA A 72 -21.13 13.19 18.50
C ALA A 72 -19.74 13.11 17.84
N PHE A 73 -19.65 12.68 16.57
CA PHE A 73 -18.39 12.66 15.81
C PHE A 73 -17.92 14.05 15.37
N ASP A 74 -18.74 15.09 15.55
CA ASP A 74 -18.32 16.47 15.30
C ASP A 74 -17.51 17.04 16.48
N HIS A 75 -17.52 16.38 17.65
CA HIS A 75 -16.72 16.83 18.80
C HIS A 75 -15.21 16.73 18.53
N PRO A 76 -14.42 17.79 18.81
CA PRO A 76 -12.97 17.80 18.56
C PRO A 76 -12.20 16.66 19.23
N GLU A 77 -12.59 16.25 20.43
CA GLU A 77 -11.92 15.16 21.18
C GLU A 77 -12.13 13.78 20.54
N LEU A 78 -13.30 13.57 19.93
CA LEU A 78 -13.60 12.35 19.17
C LEU A 78 -12.93 12.40 17.80
N GLN A 79 -12.98 13.55 17.11
CA GLN A 79 -12.27 13.72 15.84
C GLN A 79 -10.77 13.48 15.98
N ALA A 80 -10.14 13.96 17.07
CA ALA A 80 -8.73 13.72 17.36
C ALA A 80 -8.37 12.23 17.46
N GLN A 81 -9.36 11.32 17.57
CA GLN A 81 -9.18 9.87 17.61
C GLN A 81 -9.30 9.17 16.25
N PHE A 82 -9.70 9.83 15.16
CA PHE A 82 -9.80 9.16 13.85
C PHE A 82 -9.65 10.06 12.63
N VAL A 83 -9.65 11.38 12.83
CA VAL A 83 -9.40 12.40 11.81
C VAL A 83 -7.92 12.78 11.84
N HIS A 84 -7.35 12.92 10.64
CA HIS A 84 -5.94 13.18 10.40
C HIS A 84 -5.80 14.49 9.63
N PRO A 85 -5.17 15.51 10.21
CA PRO A 85 -4.95 16.78 9.51
C PRO A 85 -3.95 16.60 8.36
N ARG A 86 -4.18 17.36 7.29
CA ARG A 86 -3.27 17.62 6.19
C ARG A 86 -3.20 19.13 5.98
N GLU A 87 -2.26 19.61 5.16
CA GLU A 87 -2.01 21.05 5.01
C GLU A 87 -3.25 21.88 4.62
N ARG A 88 -4.21 21.32 3.88
CA ARG A 88 -5.41 22.03 3.40
C ARG A 88 -6.73 21.31 3.65
N ASP A 89 -6.69 20.07 4.09
CA ASP A 89 -7.87 19.24 4.32
C ASP A 89 -7.64 18.31 5.53
N VAL A 90 -8.65 17.54 5.91
CA VAL A 90 -8.51 16.46 6.87
C VAL A 90 -8.88 15.13 6.21
N SER A 91 -8.39 14.02 6.74
CA SER A 91 -8.73 12.69 6.24
C SER A 91 -9.03 11.71 7.35
N ALA A 92 -9.90 10.74 7.11
CA ALA A 92 -10.21 9.67 8.04
C ALA A 92 -10.36 8.33 7.31
N THR A 93 -10.06 7.26 8.04
CA THR A 93 -10.37 5.90 7.60
C THR A 93 -11.57 5.39 8.37
N LEU A 94 -12.62 5.03 7.65
CA LEU A 94 -13.88 4.52 8.16
C LEU A 94 -14.00 3.04 7.83
N ALA A 95 -14.44 2.23 8.79
CA ALA A 95 -14.92 0.88 8.53
C ALA A 95 -16.34 0.99 7.99
N VAL A 96 -16.61 0.38 6.84
CA VAL A 96 -17.93 0.43 6.20
C VAL A 96 -18.54 -0.97 6.12
N GLU A 97 -19.73 -1.09 6.67
CA GLU A 97 -20.48 -2.33 6.70
C GLU A 97 -21.20 -2.58 5.36
N ASN A 98 -21.51 -3.85 5.07
CA ASN A 98 -22.31 -4.26 3.91
C ASN A 98 -21.77 -3.89 2.52
N ILE A 99 -20.53 -3.39 2.39
CA ILE A 99 -19.86 -3.32 1.08
C ILE A 99 -19.55 -4.74 0.60
N THR A 100 -20.13 -5.15 -0.53
CA THR A 100 -20.01 -6.52 -1.03
C THR A 100 -19.45 -6.63 -2.44
N CYS A 101 -19.46 -5.54 -3.22
CA CYS A 101 -18.99 -5.57 -4.59
C CYS A 101 -18.31 -4.27 -5.02
N ALA A 102 -17.65 -4.32 -6.18
CA ALA A 102 -17.05 -3.14 -6.80
C ALA A 102 -18.09 -2.07 -7.21
N ALA A 103 -19.37 -2.41 -7.33
CA ALA A 103 -20.43 -1.42 -7.55
C ALA A 103 -20.68 -0.60 -6.28
N CYS A 104 -20.68 -1.25 -5.11
CA CYS A 104 -20.81 -0.59 -3.82
C CYS A 104 -19.67 0.42 -3.61
N ALA A 105 -18.44 -0.01 -3.86
CA ALA A 105 -17.26 0.86 -3.79
C ALA A 105 -17.38 2.05 -4.75
N TRP A 106 -17.74 1.80 -6.02
CA TRP A 106 -17.94 2.87 -7.00
C TRP A 106 -19.06 3.85 -6.60
N LEU A 107 -20.18 3.34 -6.09
CA LEU A 107 -21.31 4.17 -5.65
C LEU A 107 -20.90 5.07 -4.48
N ILE A 108 -20.23 4.52 -3.47
CA ILE A 108 -19.74 5.29 -2.32
C ILE A 108 -18.76 6.36 -2.79
N GLU A 109 -17.77 5.98 -3.61
CA GLU A 109 -16.76 6.93 -4.13
C GLU A 109 -17.41 8.03 -4.96
N HIS A 110 -18.32 7.67 -5.86
CA HIS A 110 -18.98 8.64 -6.74
C HIS A 110 -19.90 9.59 -5.97
N HIS A 111 -20.68 9.07 -5.02
CA HIS A 111 -21.57 9.86 -4.16
C HIS A 111 -20.79 10.84 -3.30
N LEU A 112 -19.78 10.36 -2.57
CA LEU A 112 -18.98 11.23 -1.71
C LEU A 112 -18.18 12.25 -2.51
N ASN A 113 -17.55 11.86 -3.63
CA ASN A 113 -16.77 12.80 -4.43
C ASN A 113 -17.63 13.87 -5.13
N ALA A 114 -18.96 13.73 -5.13
CA ALA A 114 -19.88 14.76 -5.63
C ALA A 114 -20.25 15.80 -4.56
N LEU A 115 -20.01 15.53 -3.28
CA LEU A 115 -20.31 16.44 -2.18
C LEU A 115 -19.33 17.62 -2.15
N GLU A 116 -19.86 18.82 -1.97
CA GLU A 116 -19.04 20.01 -1.74
C GLU A 116 -18.25 19.87 -0.42
N GLY A 117 -16.94 20.12 -0.48
CA GLY A 117 -16.02 19.94 0.64
C GLY A 117 -15.32 18.58 0.67
N ILE A 118 -15.72 17.56 -0.09
CA ILE A 118 -14.94 16.33 -0.24
C ILE A 118 -13.78 16.57 -1.23
N THR A 119 -12.54 16.35 -0.79
CA THR A 119 -11.35 16.41 -1.66
C THR A 119 -11.04 15.08 -2.33
N GLY A 120 -11.47 13.97 -1.71
CA GLY A 120 -11.42 12.66 -2.36
C GLY A 120 -11.82 11.50 -1.44
N SER A 121 -12.31 10.43 -2.05
CA SER A 121 -12.68 9.19 -1.38
C SER A 121 -12.17 7.95 -2.13
N ALA A 122 -11.81 6.91 -1.38
CA ALA A 122 -11.31 5.65 -1.92
C ALA A 122 -11.74 4.47 -1.04
N VAL A 123 -12.37 3.46 -1.63
CA VAL A 123 -12.88 2.28 -0.94
C VAL A 123 -12.00 1.07 -1.18
N ASN A 124 -11.42 0.55 -0.09
CA ASN A 124 -10.81 -0.76 -0.06
C ASN A 124 -11.87 -1.83 0.21
N LEU A 125 -12.38 -2.44 -0.86
CA LEU A 125 -13.38 -3.52 -0.79
C LEU A 125 -12.88 -4.75 -0.02
N THR A 126 -11.58 -5.05 -0.07
CA THR A 126 -11.01 -6.26 0.56
C THR A 126 -10.95 -6.11 2.08
N GLU A 127 -10.69 -4.89 2.56
CA GLU A 127 -10.58 -4.60 3.99
C GLU A 127 -11.82 -3.94 4.58
N HIS A 128 -12.86 -3.70 3.77
CA HIS A 128 -14.08 -3.00 4.18
C HIS A 128 -13.77 -1.61 4.78
N ARG A 129 -12.79 -0.91 4.18
CA ARG A 129 -12.38 0.43 4.62
C ARG A 129 -12.71 1.46 3.54
N LEU A 130 -13.20 2.60 3.96
CA LEU A 130 -13.31 3.82 3.17
C LEU A 130 -12.31 4.82 3.71
N ARG A 131 -11.44 5.32 2.86
CA ARG A 131 -10.67 6.52 3.17
C ARG A 131 -11.38 7.72 2.56
N VAL A 132 -11.65 8.74 3.36
CA VAL A 132 -12.31 9.98 2.92
C VAL A 132 -11.45 11.16 3.35
N SER A 133 -11.30 12.14 2.47
CA SER A 133 -10.59 13.41 2.71
C SER A 133 -11.55 14.56 2.39
N TRP A 134 -11.59 15.56 3.27
CA TRP A 134 -12.54 16.66 3.17
C TRP A 134 -12.03 17.95 3.85
N ASP A 135 -12.55 19.09 3.45
CA ASP A 135 -12.31 20.38 4.08
C ASP A 135 -13.19 20.51 5.34
N PRO A 136 -12.61 20.56 6.55
CA PRO A 136 -13.38 20.64 7.80
C PRO A 136 -14.10 21.98 7.98
N ALA A 137 -13.75 23.02 7.21
CA ALA A 137 -14.44 24.31 7.24
C ALA A 137 -15.76 24.29 6.46
N ILE A 138 -15.89 23.37 5.50
CA ILE A 138 -17.06 23.25 4.61
C ILE A 138 -17.97 22.10 5.06
N LEU A 139 -17.39 20.98 5.47
CA LEU A 139 -18.13 19.73 5.71
C LEU A 139 -17.79 19.11 7.07
N ALA A 140 -18.82 18.82 7.87
CA ALA A 140 -18.67 18.14 9.15
C ALA A 140 -18.65 16.60 8.97
N PRO A 141 -17.90 15.84 9.81
CA PRO A 141 -17.91 14.38 9.78
C PRO A 141 -19.30 13.75 9.88
N SER A 142 -20.18 14.31 10.71
CA SER A 142 -21.55 13.83 10.87
C SER A 142 -22.31 13.79 9.56
N HIS A 143 -22.08 14.77 8.68
CA HIS A 143 -22.70 14.83 7.37
C HIS A 143 -22.19 13.70 6.45
N ILE A 144 -20.89 13.37 6.52
CA ILE A 144 -20.32 12.23 5.78
C ILE A 144 -20.97 10.91 6.22
N PHE A 145 -21.15 10.70 7.53
CA PHE A 145 -21.84 9.50 8.03
C PHE A 145 -23.31 9.46 7.61
N ALA A 146 -23.99 10.61 7.62
CA ALA A 146 -25.38 10.73 7.16
C ALA A 146 -25.51 10.42 5.66
N GLU A 147 -24.63 10.95 4.82
CA GLU A 147 -24.62 10.71 3.38
C GLU A 147 -24.35 9.24 3.04
N LEU A 148 -23.41 8.60 3.75
CA LEU A 148 -23.16 7.15 3.61
C LEU A 148 -24.41 6.34 3.99
N ALA A 149 -25.08 6.70 5.09
CA ALA A 149 -26.30 6.03 5.51
C ALA A 149 -27.44 6.24 4.51
N ALA A 150 -27.54 7.43 3.90
CA ALA A 150 -28.55 7.75 2.89
C ALA A 150 -28.45 6.86 1.65
N ILE A 151 -27.23 6.49 1.24
CA ILE A 151 -26.98 5.50 0.17
C ILE A 151 -26.93 4.03 0.66
N GLY A 152 -27.30 3.79 1.92
CA GLY A 152 -27.47 2.45 2.49
C GLY A 152 -26.22 1.79 3.09
N TYR A 153 -25.17 2.57 3.37
CA TYR A 153 -23.93 2.07 3.98
C TYR A 153 -23.73 2.64 5.38
N GLU A 154 -23.58 1.75 6.35
CA GLU A 154 -23.21 2.15 7.70
C GLU A 154 -21.69 2.24 7.81
N ALA A 155 -21.21 3.38 8.30
CA ALA A 155 -19.80 3.62 8.51
C ALA A 155 -19.52 4.02 9.95
N MET A 156 -18.35 3.64 10.43
CA MET A 156 -17.83 4.01 11.75
C MET A 156 -16.33 4.27 11.67
N PRO A 157 -15.74 5.07 12.57
CA PRO A 157 -14.28 5.19 12.65
C PRO A 157 -13.59 3.82 12.68
N PHE A 158 -12.52 3.68 11.90
CA PHE A 158 -11.78 2.43 11.83
C PHE A 158 -10.98 2.19 13.13
N GLU A 159 -11.32 1.13 13.86
CA GLU A 159 -10.55 0.64 15.01
C GLU A 159 -9.69 -0.58 14.62
N PRO A 160 -8.34 -0.49 14.67
CA PRO A 160 -7.45 -1.57 14.28
C PRO A 160 -7.70 -2.89 15.05
N ASP A 161 -7.99 -2.80 16.35
CA ASP A 161 -8.19 -3.99 17.20
C ASP A 161 -9.48 -4.75 16.87
N ARG A 162 -10.59 -4.02 16.64
CA ARG A 162 -11.86 -4.64 16.21
C ARG A 162 -11.72 -5.27 14.82
N ALA A 163 -11.03 -4.60 13.90
CA ALA A 163 -10.78 -5.12 12.57
C ALA A 163 -9.94 -6.41 12.61
N LEU A 164 -8.89 -6.45 13.43
CA LEU A 164 -8.07 -7.64 13.63
C LEU A 164 -8.87 -8.80 14.26
N ALA A 165 -9.73 -8.51 15.24
CA ALA A 165 -10.61 -9.51 15.85
C ALA A 165 -11.59 -10.10 14.83
N ARG A 166 -12.21 -9.27 13.99
CA ARG A 166 -13.10 -9.68 12.90
C ARG A 166 -12.35 -10.55 11.89
N GLN A 167 -11.15 -10.13 11.47
CA GLN A 167 -10.30 -10.89 10.54
C GLN A 167 -9.89 -12.25 11.12
N LYS A 168 -9.52 -12.32 12.41
CA LYS A 168 -9.23 -13.59 13.11
C LYS A 168 -10.46 -14.51 13.16
N ARG A 169 -11.66 -13.96 13.41
CA ARG A 169 -12.92 -14.71 13.43
C ARG A 169 -13.24 -15.28 12.04
N GLU A 170 -13.11 -14.49 10.99
CA GLU A 170 -13.31 -14.91 9.60
C GLU A 170 -12.29 -15.98 9.17
N ALA A 171 -11.03 -15.80 9.54
CA ALA A 171 -9.98 -16.80 9.28
C ALA A 171 -10.30 -18.14 9.95
N ARG A 172 -10.72 -18.13 11.22
CA ARG A 172 -11.16 -19.34 11.94
C ARG A 172 -12.37 -19.99 11.28
N MET A 173 -13.36 -19.20 10.85
CA MET A 173 -14.53 -19.72 10.14
C MET A 173 -14.17 -20.33 8.78
N SER A 174 -13.24 -19.73 8.03
CA SER A 174 -12.72 -20.30 6.78
C SER A 174 -12.06 -21.65 7.01
N VAL A 175 -11.24 -21.80 8.06
CA VAL A 175 -10.62 -23.08 8.42
C VAL A 175 -11.67 -24.12 8.82
N ARG A 176 -12.68 -23.75 9.62
CA ARG A 176 -13.78 -24.65 9.99
C ARG A 176 -14.53 -25.18 8.76
N ARG A 177 -14.89 -24.30 7.83
CA ARG A 177 -15.53 -24.70 6.56
C ARG A 177 -14.65 -25.63 5.73
N LEU A 178 -13.34 -25.35 5.68
CA LEU A 178 -12.38 -26.20 5.00
C LEU A 178 -12.29 -27.60 5.62
N ILE A 179 -12.26 -27.69 6.96
CA ILE A 179 -12.25 -28.97 7.67
C ILE A 179 -13.54 -29.76 7.38
N VAL A 180 -14.71 -29.13 7.48
CA VAL A 180 -15.99 -29.79 7.17
C VAL A 180 -16.04 -30.26 5.73
N ALA A 181 -15.60 -29.44 4.77
CA ALA A 181 -15.51 -29.84 3.37
C ALA A 181 -14.52 -30.99 3.13
N ALA A 182 -13.36 -30.98 3.79
CA ALA A 182 -12.34 -32.02 3.67
C ALA A 182 -12.83 -33.37 4.21
N VAL A 183 -13.40 -33.37 5.41
CA VAL A 183 -13.98 -34.57 6.03
C VAL A 183 -15.15 -35.06 5.19
N GLY A 184 -16.08 -34.18 4.81
CA GLY A 184 -17.22 -34.53 3.96
C GLY A 184 -16.79 -35.13 2.62
N MET A 185 -15.83 -34.51 1.93
CA MET A 185 -15.24 -35.06 0.70
C MET A 185 -14.69 -36.46 0.93
N MET A 186 -13.82 -36.64 1.93
CA MET A 186 -13.16 -37.92 2.16
C MET A 186 -14.16 -39.04 2.43
N GLN A 187 -15.19 -38.77 3.24
CA GLN A 187 -16.23 -39.75 3.56
C GLN A 187 -17.15 -40.02 2.36
N VAL A 188 -17.60 -39.00 1.64
CA VAL A 188 -18.46 -39.18 0.45
C VAL A 188 -17.73 -39.95 -0.64
N VAL A 189 -16.46 -39.63 -0.91
CA VAL A 189 -15.65 -40.36 -1.89
C VAL A 189 -15.47 -41.82 -1.46
N MET A 190 -15.24 -42.09 -0.17
CA MET A 190 -15.16 -43.47 0.34
C MET A 190 -16.42 -44.29 0.03
N PHE A 191 -17.61 -43.70 0.15
CA PHE A 191 -18.88 -44.37 -0.18
C PHE A 191 -19.21 -44.37 -1.68
N SER A 192 -18.64 -43.44 -2.44
CA SER A 192 -18.88 -43.32 -3.89
C SER A 192 -17.97 -44.22 -4.72
N VAL A 193 -16.73 -44.49 -4.28
CA VAL A 193 -15.78 -45.36 -5.01
C VAL A 193 -16.35 -46.76 -5.30
N PRO A 194 -16.99 -47.47 -4.34
CA PRO A 194 -17.62 -48.75 -4.64
C PRO A 194 -18.67 -48.67 -5.76
N LEU A 195 -19.39 -47.56 -5.88
CA LEU A 195 -20.41 -47.36 -6.92
C LEU A 195 -19.79 -47.23 -8.32
N TYR A 196 -18.55 -46.76 -8.44
CA TYR A 196 -17.83 -46.64 -9.72
C TYR A 196 -17.04 -47.89 -10.09
N VAL A 197 -16.58 -48.66 -9.10
CA VAL A 197 -15.67 -49.80 -9.31
C VAL A 197 -16.44 -51.12 -9.44
N ALA A 198 -17.61 -51.24 -8.79
CA ALA A 198 -18.40 -52.46 -8.88
C ALA A 198 -18.96 -52.67 -10.29
N GLY A 199 -18.87 -53.90 -10.77
CA GLY A 199 -19.50 -54.32 -12.01
C GLY A 199 -21.03 -54.37 -11.91
N PRO A 200 -21.73 -54.51 -13.04
CA PRO A 200 -23.19 -54.69 -13.05
C PRO A 200 -23.59 -55.87 -12.14
N ASN A 201 -24.54 -55.65 -11.22
CA ASN A 201 -25.01 -56.63 -10.21
C ASN A 201 -23.98 -57.12 -9.17
N GLU A 202 -22.81 -56.52 -9.03
CA GLU A 202 -21.86 -56.90 -7.96
C GLU A 202 -22.20 -56.23 -6.61
N LEU A 203 -22.89 -55.10 -6.64
CA LEU A 203 -23.44 -54.44 -5.45
C LEU A 203 -24.92 -54.79 -5.29
N GLY A 204 -25.32 -55.28 -4.13
CA GLY A 204 -26.74 -55.48 -3.82
C GLY A 204 -27.49 -54.15 -3.70
N ASP A 205 -28.75 -54.11 -4.17
CA ASP A 205 -29.60 -52.91 -4.21
C ASP A 205 -29.68 -52.16 -2.86
N HIS A 206 -29.68 -52.90 -1.75
CA HIS A 206 -29.69 -52.35 -0.40
C HIS A 206 -28.42 -51.56 -0.07
N PHE A 207 -27.25 -52.05 -0.48
CA PHE A 207 -25.97 -51.34 -0.30
C PHE A 207 -25.88 -50.13 -1.22
N PHE A 208 -26.38 -50.23 -2.45
CA PHE A 208 -26.46 -49.12 -3.38
C PHE A 208 -27.29 -47.96 -2.81
N ALA A 209 -28.51 -48.26 -2.32
CA ALA A 209 -29.36 -47.28 -1.66
C ALA A 209 -28.72 -46.72 -0.38
N LEU A 210 -28.11 -47.57 0.45
CA LEU A 210 -27.42 -47.14 1.68
C LEU A 210 -26.30 -46.14 1.37
N PHE A 211 -25.43 -46.42 0.39
CA PHE A 211 -24.33 -45.53 0.03
C PHE A 211 -24.83 -44.19 -0.54
N HIS A 212 -25.92 -44.19 -1.31
CA HIS A 212 -26.57 -42.96 -1.77
C HIS A 212 -27.14 -42.11 -0.63
N TRP A 213 -27.85 -42.72 0.32
CA TRP A 213 -28.39 -42.00 1.48
C TRP A 213 -27.29 -41.48 2.42
N LEU A 214 -26.24 -42.26 2.64
CA LEU A 214 -25.07 -41.83 3.39
C LEU A 214 -24.36 -40.66 2.70
N SER A 215 -24.17 -40.76 1.39
CA SER A 215 -23.54 -39.69 0.58
C SER A 215 -24.37 -38.40 0.60
N LEU A 216 -25.71 -38.50 0.53
CA LEU A 216 -26.61 -37.37 0.69
C LEU A 216 -26.46 -36.72 2.08
N SER A 217 -26.53 -37.53 3.15
CA SER A 217 -26.42 -37.07 4.53
C SER A 217 -25.10 -36.33 4.79
N LEU A 218 -23.99 -36.87 4.26
CA LEU A 218 -22.65 -36.28 4.41
C LEU A 218 -22.42 -35.06 3.51
N THR A 219 -23.04 -35.00 2.33
CA THR A 219 -22.88 -33.87 1.40
C THR A 219 -23.74 -32.67 1.80
N THR A 220 -24.88 -32.90 2.44
CA THR A 220 -25.78 -31.84 2.94
C THR A 220 -25.05 -30.78 3.78
N PRO A 221 -24.28 -31.11 4.85
CA PRO A 221 -23.54 -30.11 5.62
C PRO A 221 -22.42 -29.45 4.80
N VAL A 222 -21.81 -30.15 3.84
CA VAL A 222 -20.83 -29.53 2.93
C VAL A 222 -21.50 -28.42 2.11
N VAL A 223 -22.66 -28.67 1.52
CA VAL A 223 -23.41 -27.68 0.74
C VAL A 223 -23.98 -26.57 1.62
N ALA A 224 -24.66 -26.91 2.71
CA ALA A 224 -25.37 -25.96 3.57
C ALA A 224 -24.44 -25.07 4.40
N PHE A 225 -23.26 -25.55 4.79
CA PHE A 225 -22.33 -24.79 5.64
C PHE A 225 -21.06 -24.35 4.91
N SER A 226 -20.42 -25.27 4.18
CA SER A 226 -19.11 -25.00 3.56
C SER A 226 -19.24 -24.23 2.24
N ALA A 227 -20.24 -24.58 1.42
CA ALA A 227 -20.53 -23.90 0.16
C ALA A 227 -21.40 -22.64 0.30
N TRP A 228 -21.99 -22.40 1.48
CA TRP A 228 -22.82 -21.22 1.77
C TRP A 228 -22.23 -19.87 1.29
N PRO A 229 -20.92 -19.60 1.45
CA PRO A 229 -20.33 -18.34 0.97
C PRO A 229 -20.48 -18.13 -0.53
N PHE A 230 -20.47 -19.21 -1.33
CA PHE A 230 -20.63 -19.12 -2.78
C PHE A 230 -22.07 -18.78 -3.16
N PHE A 231 -23.05 -19.40 -2.50
CA PHE A 231 -24.47 -19.07 -2.71
C PHE A 231 -24.78 -17.63 -2.31
N ARG A 232 -24.30 -17.19 -1.15
CA ARG A 232 -24.47 -15.80 -0.70
C ARG A 232 -23.83 -14.81 -1.66
N ALA A 233 -22.61 -15.08 -2.11
CA ALA A 233 -21.92 -14.21 -3.06
C ALA A 233 -22.61 -14.16 -4.43
N ALA A 234 -23.10 -15.29 -4.95
CA ALA A 234 -23.86 -15.34 -6.19
C ALA A 234 -25.21 -14.60 -6.08
N ALA A 235 -25.94 -14.79 -4.98
CA ALA A 235 -27.19 -14.08 -4.72
C ALA A 235 -26.96 -12.57 -4.66
N ASN A 236 -25.91 -12.12 -3.94
CA ASN A 236 -25.53 -10.72 -3.91
C ASN A 236 -25.15 -10.20 -5.30
N ALA A 237 -24.39 -10.96 -6.09
CA ALA A 237 -23.98 -10.56 -7.43
C ALA A 237 -25.21 -10.36 -8.37
N LEU A 238 -26.14 -11.31 -8.35
CA LEU A 238 -27.38 -11.25 -9.12
C LEU A 238 -28.28 -10.08 -8.69
N ALA A 239 -28.42 -9.85 -7.37
CA ALA A 239 -29.18 -8.72 -6.84
C ALA A 239 -28.65 -7.37 -7.36
N HIS A 240 -27.33 -7.26 -7.56
CA HIS A 240 -26.68 -6.06 -8.09
C HIS A 240 -26.52 -6.07 -9.63
N ARG A 241 -27.21 -6.98 -10.33
CA ARG A 241 -27.16 -7.15 -11.80
C ARG A 241 -25.73 -7.30 -12.35
N ARG A 242 -24.83 -7.92 -11.57
CA ARG A 242 -23.46 -8.24 -11.99
C ARG A 242 -23.27 -9.75 -12.00
N LEU A 243 -22.79 -10.28 -13.11
CA LEU A 243 -22.36 -11.68 -13.18
C LEU A 243 -20.93 -11.78 -12.69
N THR A 244 -20.74 -12.44 -11.55
CA THR A 244 -19.42 -12.75 -10.98
C THR A 244 -19.11 -14.24 -11.13
N MET A 245 -17.87 -14.62 -10.83
CA MET A 245 -17.38 -16.01 -10.91
C MET A 245 -18.15 -16.98 -10.00
N GLU A 246 -18.82 -16.47 -8.96
CA GLU A 246 -19.62 -17.26 -8.02
C GLU A 246 -20.95 -17.69 -8.62
N VAL A 247 -21.46 -17.01 -9.65
CA VAL A 247 -22.74 -17.34 -10.27
C VAL A 247 -22.70 -18.72 -10.95
N PRO A 248 -21.75 -19.04 -11.86
CA PRO A 248 -21.63 -20.38 -12.43
C PRO A 248 -21.36 -21.47 -11.38
N VAL A 249 -20.55 -21.17 -10.36
CA VAL A 249 -20.21 -22.11 -9.28
C VAL A 249 -21.44 -22.46 -8.46
N ALA A 250 -22.19 -21.45 -8.01
CA ALA A 250 -23.44 -21.64 -7.28
C ALA A 250 -24.46 -22.41 -8.12
N LEU A 251 -24.60 -22.05 -9.40
CA LEU A 251 -25.49 -22.74 -10.33
C LEU A 251 -25.13 -24.22 -10.48
N ALA A 252 -23.84 -24.54 -10.71
CA ALA A 252 -23.37 -25.92 -10.82
C ALA A 252 -23.64 -26.73 -9.54
N LEU A 253 -23.34 -26.16 -8.37
CA LEU A 253 -23.59 -26.82 -7.09
C LEU A 253 -25.09 -27.05 -6.84
N MET A 254 -25.94 -26.07 -7.13
CA MET A 254 -27.40 -26.21 -6.98
C MET A 254 -27.97 -27.26 -7.92
N LEU A 255 -27.58 -27.24 -9.19
CA LEU A 255 -28.04 -28.21 -10.20
C LEU A 255 -27.59 -29.63 -9.82
N ALA A 256 -26.30 -29.82 -9.53
CA ALA A 256 -25.76 -31.12 -9.18
C ALA A 256 -26.40 -31.67 -7.88
N TYR A 257 -26.54 -30.84 -6.85
CA TYR A 257 -27.13 -31.26 -5.59
C TYR A 257 -28.62 -31.59 -5.74
N GLY A 258 -29.38 -30.72 -6.43
CA GLY A 258 -30.80 -30.93 -6.68
C GLY A 258 -31.07 -32.21 -7.49
N ALA A 259 -30.30 -32.45 -8.55
CA ALA A 259 -30.41 -33.66 -9.35
C ALA A 259 -30.02 -34.92 -8.54
N SER A 260 -28.95 -34.85 -7.75
CA SER A 260 -28.51 -35.96 -6.90
C SER A 260 -29.56 -36.31 -5.84
N VAL A 261 -30.14 -35.30 -5.17
CA VAL A 261 -31.24 -35.49 -4.22
C VAL A 261 -32.42 -36.17 -4.91
N TYR A 262 -32.83 -35.65 -6.08
CA TYR A 262 -33.92 -36.23 -6.86
C TYR A 262 -33.65 -37.72 -7.21
N ALA A 263 -32.44 -38.05 -7.66
CA ALA A 263 -32.04 -39.41 -7.99
C ALA A 263 -32.11 -40.37 -6.79
N VAL A 264 -31.68 -39.91 -5.60
CA VAL A 264 -31.79 -40.70 -4.35
C VAL A 264 -33.25 -40.98 -4.00
N PHE A 265 -34.13 -39.98 -4.06
CA PHE A 265 -35.55 -40.16 -3.72
C PHE A 265 -36.31 -41.01 -4.74
N LYS A 266 -35.96 -40.92 -6.03
CA LYS A 266 -36.54 -41.75 -7.10
C LYS A 266 -35.96 -43.17 -7.16
N GLY A 267 -34.80 -43.39 -6.53
CA GLY A 267 -34.06 -44.65 -6.64
C GLY A 267 -33.48 -44.91 -8.04
N GLN A 268 -33.40 -43.89 -8.89
CA GLN A 268 -32.97 -43.99 -10.30
C GLN A 268 -32.22 -42.73 -10.72
N GLY A 269 -31.19 -42.90 -11.55
CA GLY A 269 -30.37 -41.81 -12.10
C GLY A 269 -29.01 -41.65 -11.42
N ASP A 270 -28.17 -40.84 -12.05
CA ASP A 270 -26.80 -40.59 -11.60
C ASP A 270 -26.75 -39.63 -10.41
N VAL A 271 -25.77 -39.88 -9.52
CA VAL A 271 -25.55 -39.10 -8.30
C VAL A 271 -24.17 -38.46 -8.36
N TYR A 272 -24.06 -37.20 -7.95
CA TYR A 272 -22.84 -36.38 -8.10
C TYR A 272 -22.32 -35.83 -6.76
N PHE A 273 -22.66 -36.48 -5.64
CA PHE A 273 -22.29 -36.04 -4.29
C PHE A 273 -20.78 -35.93 -4.09
N ASP A 274 -20.01 -36.88 -4.62
CA ASP A 274 -18.55 -36.89 -4.64
C ASP A 274 -17.99 -35.65 -5.34
N SER A 275 -18.51 -35.36 -6.53
CA SER A 275 -18.11 -34.22 -7.36
C SER A 275 -18.41 -32.90 -6.64
N ILE A 276 -19.57 -32.79 -5.98
CA ILE A 276 -19.95 -31.62 -5.17
C ILE A 276 -19.01 -31.42 -3.99
N ALA A 277 -18.73 -32.49 -3.24
CA ALA A 277 -17.89 -32.42 -2.04
C ALA A 277 -16.43 -32.11 -2.39
N MET A 278 -15.88 -32.78 -3.41
CA MET A 278 -14.55 -32.51 -3.96
C MET A 278 -14.43 -31.08 -4.47
N PHE A 279 -15.39 -30.62 -5.28
CA PHE A 279 -15.37 -29.28 -5.84
C PHE A 279 -15.41 -28.20 -4.76
N THR A 280 -16.29 -28.37 -3.77
CA THR A 280 -16.40 -27.46 -2.63
C THR A 280 -15.10 -27.40 -1.82
N PHE A 281 -14.49 -28.55 -1.54
CA PHE A 281 -13.23 -28.63 -0.81
C PHE A 281 -12.09 -27.94 -1.57
N PHE A 282 -11.86 -28.28 -2.84
CA PHE A 282 -10.74 -27.73 -3.59
C PHE A 282 -10.87 -26.21 -3.82
N LEU A 283 -12.09 -25.72 -4.06
CA LEU A 283 -12.34 -24.28 -4.14
C LEU A 283 -12.06 -23.56 -2.81
N LEU A 284 -12.51 -24.12 -1.68
CA LEU A 284 -12.23 -23.54 -0.37
C LEU A 284 -10.74 -23.59 -0.03
N LEU A 285 -10.04 -24.67 -0.39
CA LEU A 285 -8.60 -24.81 -0.19
C LEU A 285 -7.84 -23.75 -1.00
N SER A 286 -8.19 -23.60 -2.28
CA SER A 286 -7.61 -22.58 -3.17
C SER A 286 -7.81 -21.17 -2.60
N ARG A 287 -9.04 -20.82 -2.18
CA ARG A 287 -9.36 -19.54 -1.54
C ARG A 287 -8.66 -19.34 -0.20
N HIS A 288 -8.48 -20.40 0.57
CA HIS A 288 -7.78 -20.32 1.85
C HIS A 288 -6.29 -19.98 1.65
N ILE A 289 -5.63 -20.67 0.72
CA ILE A 289 -4.24 -20.41 0.34
C ILE A 289 -4.11 -18.98 -0.18
N GLU A 290 -5.00 -18.58 -1.09
CA GLU A 290 -5.07 -17.23 -1.63
C GLU A 290 -5.19 -16.17 -0.53
N ALA A 291 -6.20 -16.27 0.35
CA ALA A 291 -6.42 -15.31 1.42
C ALA A 291 -5.20 -15.20 2.35
N ARG A 292 -4.51 -16.32 2.60
CA ARG A 292 -3.28 -16.35 3.39
C ARG A 292 -2.13 -15.61 2.69
N THR A 293 -1.99 -15.74 1.38
CA THR A 293 -0.95 -15.02 0.61
C THR A 293 -1.17 -13.51 0.59
N ARG A 294 -2.42 -13.04 0.47
CA ARG A 294 -2.76 -11.60 0.51
C ARG A 294 -2.46 -10.98 1.89
N ARG A 295 -2.79 -11.69 2.97
CA ARG A 295 -2.63 -11.19 4.36
C ARG A 295 -1.18 -11.02 4.80
N ALA A 296 -0.25 -11.79 4.23
CA ALA A 296 1.16 -11.76 4.61
C ALA A 296 1.88 -10.44 4.26
N GLY A 297 1.25 -9.54 3.49
CA GLY A 297 1.81 -8.25 3.09
C GLY A 297 1.35 -7.03 3.89
N GLY A 298 0.19 -7.07 4.56
CA GLY A 298 -0.46 -5.86 5.11
C GLY A 298 -0.41 -5.68 6.64
N ASN A 299 -0.25 -6.75 7.42
CA ASN A 299 -0.48 -6.69 8.88
C ASN A 299 0.78 -6.71 9.75
N ALA A 300 1.99 -6.63 9.18
CA ALA A 300 3.22 -6.73 9.97
C ALA A 300 3.45 -5.49 10.88
N LEU A 301 2.96 -4.31 10.45
CA LEU A 301 3.23 -3.03 11.10
C LEU A 301 2.21 -2.62 12.18
N SER A 302 1.01 -3.22 12.21
CA SER A 302 -0.05 -2.81 13.16
C SER A 302 0.32 -3.07 14.62
N HIS A 303 1.42 -3.79 14.88
CA HIS A 303 1.97 -4.08 16.20
C HIS A 303 3.42 -3.61 16.35
N ALA A 304 3.91 -2.74 15.46
CA ALA A 304 5.29 -2.31 15.48
C ALA A 304 5.57 -1.33 16.64
N LEU A 305 4.56 -0.66 17.19
CA LEU A 305 4.68 0.15 18.40
C LEU A 305 4.19 -0.64 19.64
N PRO A 306 4.88 -0.52 20.78
CA PRO A 306 4.46 -1.13 22.03
C PRO A 306 3.18 -0.45 22.58
N ALA A 307 2.36 -1.20 23.30
CA ALA A 307 1.13 -0.65 23.92
C ALA A 307 1.44 0.33 25.07
N ALA A 308 2.58 0.17 25.74
CA ALA A 308 2.99 0.97 26.88
C ALA A 308 4.46 1.38 26.78
N ALA A 309 4.80 2.50 27.40
CA ALA A 309 6.13 3.09 27.48
C ALA A 309 6.48 3.43 28.93
N LEU A 310 7.77 3.39 29.25
CA LEU A 310 8.31 3.86 30.53
C LEU A 310 8.69 5.34 30.39
N ARG A 311 7.82 6.23 30.89
CA ARG A 311 8.08 7.68 30.93
C ARG A 311 8.89 8.02 32.18
N LEU A 312 9.91 8.86 32.02
CA LEU A 312 10.70 9.45 33.10
C LEU A 312 10.09 10.81 33.47
N GLU A 313 9.71 10.97 34.74
CA GLU A 313 9.25 12.26 35.27
C GLU A 313 10.44 13.17 35.65
N ASP A 314 10.16 14.43 35.98
CA ASP A 314 11.20 15.43 36.24
C ASP A 314 12.03 15.12 37.50
N ASP A 315 11.45 14.39 38.44
CA ASP A 315 12.09 13.86 39.65
C ASP A 315 12.95 12.61 39.42
N GLY A 316 12.95 12.08 38.19
CA GLY A 316 13.65 10.85 37.81
C GLY A 316 12.86 9.57 38.09
N ALA A 317 11.61 9.65 38.56
CA ALA A 317 10.75 8.49 38.74
C ALA A 317 10.28 7.91 37.40
N GLU A 318 10.13 6.58 37.34
CA GLU A 318 9.65 5.87 36.15
C GLU A 318 8.16 5.53 36.27
N ARG A 319 7.38 5.88 35.25
CA ARG A 319 5.95 5.58 35.18
C ARG A 319 5.59 4.89 33.88
N VAL A 320 4.87 3.77 33.98
CA VAL A 320 4.28 3.10 32.81
C VAL A 320 3.07 3.90 32.34
N VAL A 321 3.11 4.35 31.09
CA VAL A 321 2.01 5.05 30.43
C VAL A 321 1.66 4.37 29.09
N PRO A 322 0.41 4.41 28.63
CA PRO A 322 0.08 4.01 27.26
C PRO A 322 0.92 4.80 26.24
N ALA A 323 1.53 4.11 25.27
CA ALA A 323 2.42 4.76 24.30
C ALA A 323 1.69 5.82 23.44
N SER A 324 0.38 5.66 23.28
CA SER A 324 -0.49 6.62 22.58
C SER A 324 -0.66 7.97 23.30
N LEU A 325 -0.32 8.05 24.58
CA LEU A 325 -0.41 9.29 25.38
C LEU A 325 0.90 10.07 25.45
N LEU A 326 1.99 9.54 24.86
CA LEU A 326 3.27 10.22 24.83
C LEU A 326 3.19 11.52 24.02
N LYS A 327 3.90 12.55 24.49
CA LYS A 327 3.99 13.86 23.83
C LYS A 327 5.44 14.23 23.51
N ALA A 328 5.60 15.09 22.50
CA ALA A 328 6.90 15.68 22.18
C ALA A 328 7.50 16.37 23.42
N GLY A 329 8.82 16.20 23.61
CA GLY A 329 9.57 16.70 24.75
C GLY A 329 9.62 15.76 25.96
N GLU A 330 8.71 14.78 26.08
CA GLU A 330 8.76 13.81 27.18
C GLU A 330 9.98 12.89 27.07
N ARG A 331 10.49 12.41 28.21
CA ARG A 331 11.63 11.49 28.26
C ARG A 331 11.13 10.07 28.51
N VAL A 332 11.60 9.12 27.71
CA VAL A 332 11.25 7.71 27.85
C VAL A 332 12.50 6.85 28.00
N ARG A 333 12.42 5.86 28.89
CA ARG A 333 13.45 4.85 29.07
C ARG A 333 13.15 3.64 28.18
N VAL A 334 14.11 3.28 27.34
CA VAL A 334 14.04 2.10 26.47
C VAL A 334 15.07 1.09 26.94
N ASN A 335 14.61 0.01 27.58
CA ASN A 335 15.49 -1.05 28.06
C ASN A 335 16.01 -1.94 26.91
N PRO A 336 17.11 -2.70 27.13
CA PRO A 336 17.55 -3.71 26.16
C PRO A 336 16.45 -4.73 25.86
N GLY A 337 16.31 -5.11 24.59
CA GLY A 337 15.25 -5.97 24.07
C GLY A 337 13.89 -5.28 23.86
N ALA A 338 13.68 -4.08 24.40
CA ALA A 338 12.43 -3.36 24.28
C ALA A 338 12.33 -2.59 22.95
N THR A 339 11.09 -2.40 22.50
CA THR A 339 10.77 -1.59 21.32
C THR A 339 10.72 -0.11 21.68
N VAL A 340 11.30 0.74 20.84
CA VAL A 340 11.24 2.19 20.97
C VAL A 340 9.79 2.65 20.77
N PRO A 341 9.16 3.34 21.74
CA PRO A 341 7.73 3.64 21.70
C PRO A 341 7.33 4.83 20.81
N ALA A 342 8.28 5.72 20.48
CA ALA A 342 8.05 6.95 19.74
C ALA A 342 9.36 7.43 19.10
N ASP A 343 9.29 8.29 18.08
CA ASP A 343 10.48 8.86 17.45
C ASP A 343 11.14 9.87 18.39
N GLY A 344 12.47 9.90 18.43
CA GLY A 344 13.17 10.75 19.39
C GLY A 344 14.66 10.94 19.14
N ILE A 345 15.29 11.60 20.10
CA ILE A 345 16.74 11.81 20.15
C ILE A 345 17.26 11.19 21.44
N ILE A 346 18.35 10.43 21.34
CA ILE A 346 19.02 9.85 22.52
C ILE A 346 19.63 10.98 23.33
N GLU A 347 19.24 11.12 24.59
CA GLU A 347 19.89 12.03 25.54
C GLU A 347 21.01 11.34 26.31
N GLN A 348 20.79 10.08 26.69
CA GLN A 348 21.74 9.29 27.46
C GLN A 348 21.75 7.82 27.02
N GLY A 349 22.93 7.20 27.10
CA GLY A 349 23.17 5.82 26.69
C GLY A 349 23.70 5.70 25.25
N GLU A 350 24.39 4.61 24.96
CA GLU A 350 24.85 4.21 23.63
C GLU A 350 24.45 2.75 23.44
N SER A 351 23.73 2.44 22.36
CA SER A 351 23.24 1.08 22.10
C SER A 351 23.06 0.87 20.60
N SER A 352 23.09 -0.40 20.20
CA SER A 352 22.72 -0.82 18.86
C SER A 352 21.20 -0.96 18.72
N LEU A 353 20.64 -0.40 17.65
CA LEU A 353 19.22 -0.46 17.32
C LEU A 353 19.00 -1.34 16.09
N ASP A 354 18.11 -2.33 16.23
CA ASP A 354 17.59 -3.09 15.10
C ASP A 354 16.44 -2.30 14.44
N GLU A 355 16.72 -1.74 13.27
CA GLU A 355 15.77 -0.99 12.44
C GLU A 355 15.25 -1.86 11.25
N SER A 356 15.45 -3.18 11.28
CA SER A 356 15.20 -4.10 10.16
C SER A 356 13.74 -4.14 9.70
N MET A 357 12.79 -3.95 10.61
CA MET A 357 11.36 -3.94 10.28
C MET A 357 10.96 -2.78 9.37
N LEU A 358 11.69 -1.67 9.41
CA LEU A 358 11.42 -0.46 8.62
C LEU A 358 12.39 -0.33 7.44
N THR A 359 13.69 -0.49 7.70
CA THR A 359 14.74 -0.27 6.71
C THR A 359 15.03 -1.50 5.85
N GLY A 360 14.67 -2.70 6.32
CA GLY A 360 15.02 -3.97 5.69
C GLY A 360 16.48 -4.39 5.86
N GLU A 361 17.27 -3.63 6.63
CA GLU A 361 18.68 -3.93 6.92
C GLU A 361 18.80 -4.84 8.14
N PHE A 362 19.57 -5.92 8.01
CA PHE A 362 19.66 -6.97 9.03
C PHE A 362 20.66 -6.67 10.16
N LEU A 363 21.57 -5.71 9.96
CA LEU A 363 22.59 -5.39 10.94
C LEU A 363 22.12 -4.23 11.82
N PRO A 364 22.15 -4.37 13.16
CA PRO A 364 21.86 -3.28 14.07
C PRO A 364 22.79 -2.08 13.84
N VAL A 365 22.24 -0.87 13.99
CA VAL A 365 22.98 0.39 13.85
C VAL A 365 23.29 0.95 15.24
N THR A 366 24.56 1.16 15.55
CA THR A 366 24.98 1.78 16.81
C THR A 366 24.62 3.26 16.82
N ARG A 367 23.90 3.70 17.85
CA ARG A 367 23.50 5.09 18.06
C ARG A 367 24.05 5.60 19.40
N ARG A 368 24.46 6.87 19.39
CA ARG A 368 25.06 7.61 20.51
C ARG A 368 24.15 8.75 20.95
N PRO A 369 24.41 9.39 22.11
CA PRO A 369 23.73 10.63 22.50
C PRO A 369 23.75 11.68 21.38
N GLY A 370 22.62 12.33 21.15
CA GLY A 370 22.36 13.20 20.01
C GLY A 370 21.88 12.48 18.73
N GLY A 371 22.00 11.16 18.67
CA GLY A 371 21.49 10.33 17.58
C GLY A 371 19.96 10.25 17.57
N ARG A 372 19.38 10.22 16.36
CA ARG A 372 17.94 10.01 16.17
C ARG A 372 17.58 8.52 16.31
N VAL A 373 16.40 8.25 16.85
CA VAL A 373 15.80 6.92 16.95
C VAL A 373 14.38 6.95 16.40
N ILE A 374 13.99 5.86 15.77
CA ILE A 374 12.69 5.71 15.14
C ILE A 374 11.84 4.79 16.03
N GLY A 375 10.57 5.17 16.23
CA GLY A 375 9.58 4.34 16.89
C GLY A 375 9.48 2.97 16.18
N GLY A 376 9.34 1.92 16.97
CA GLY A 376 9.27 0.52 16.52
C GLY A 376 10.60 -0.16 16.23
N SER A 377 11.72 0.57 16.26
CA SER A 377 13.05 -0.04 16.33
C SER A 377 13.21 -0.84 17.62
N GLN A 378 13.95 -1.94 17.58
CA GLN A 378 14.26 -2.70 18.79
C GLN A 378 15.62 -2.29 19.34
N ASN A 379 15.65 -1.95 20.62
CA ASN A 379 16.90 -1.72 21.33
C ASN A 379 17.58 -3.06 21.66
N VAL A 380 18.88 -3.21 21.39
CA VAL A 380 19.56 -4.51 21.50
C VAL A 380 20.41 -4.61 22.78
N GLU A 381 21.27 -3.62 23.05
CA GLU A 381 22.38 -3.81 24.01
C GLU A 381 22.17 -3.09 25.34
N ASN A 382 22.13 -1.75 25.35
CA ASN A 382 22.12 -0.93 26.55
C ASN A 382 20.84 -0.11 26.68
N ALA A 383 20.45 0.24 27.91
CA ALA A 383 19.30 1.12 28.12
C ALA A 383 19.57 2.52 27.54
N LEU A 384 18.54 3.08 26.90
CA LEU A 384 18.56 4.43 26.32
C LEU A 384 17.55 5.32 27.04
N ILE A 385 17.92 6.58 27.24
CA ILE A 385 16.97 7.65 27.58
C ILE A 385 16.77 8.48 26.31
N VAL A 386 15.54 8.46 25.82
CA VAL A 386 15.15 9.08 24.56
C VAL A 386 14.19 10.23 24.87
N ARG A 387 14.52 11.43 24.38
CA ARG A 387 13.57 12.54 24.35
C ARG A 387 12.69 12.38 23.11
N VAL A 388 11.39 12.26 23.35
CA VAL A 388 10.38 12.14 22.30
C VAL A 388 10.38 13.40 21.45
N THR A 389 10.42 13.22 20.14
CA THR A 389 10.25 14.30 19.16
C THR A 389 8.88 14.22 18.51
N HIS A 390 8.46 13.02 18.10
CA HIS A 390 7.16 12.76 17.50
C HIS A 390 6.59 11.47 18.11
N ALA A 391 5.34 11.53 18.59
CA ALA A 391 4.67 10.42 19.24
C ALA A 391 3.26 10.20 18.67
N GLY A 392 2.70 9.03 18.97
CA GLY A 392 1.38 8.67 18.49
C GLY A 392 1.30 8.81 16.97
N ARG A 393 0.33 9.60 16.49
CA ARG A 393 0.00 9.77 15.07
C ARG A 393 1.09 10.43 14.24
N GLU A 394 1.96 11.21 14.87
CA GLU A 394 3.06 11.93 14.20
C GLU A 394 4.33 11.08 14.08
N SER A 395 4.35 9.88 14.67
CA SER A 395 5.48 8.97 14.52
C SER A 395 5.63 8.46 13.09
N THR A 396 6.88 8.23 12.69
CA THR A 396 7.29 7.71 11.37
C THR A 396 6.54 6.43 11.02
N ILE A 397 6.32 5.52 11.98
CA ILE A 397 5.55 4.29 11.76
C ILE A 397 4.11 4.57 11.35
N ASN A 398 3.44 5.51 12.01
CA ASN A 398 2.06 5.82 11.67
C ASN A 398 1.96 6.54 10.32
N SER A 399 2.93 7.38 9.97
CA SER A 399 3.05 7.93 8.61
C SER A 399 3.24 6.83 7.56
N VAL A 400 4.11 5.85 7.82
CA VAL A 400 4.33 4.69 6.93
C VAL A 400 3.06 3.83 6.81
N LEU A 401 2.36 3.56 7.92
CA LEU A 401 1.08 2.84 7.92
C LEU A 401 0.03 3.58 7.09
N ASP A 402 -0.09 4.90 7.28
CA ASP A 402 -1.03 5.73 6.53
C ASP A 402 -0.74 5.70 5.03
N LEU A 403 0.54 5.82 4.64
CA LEU A 403 0.97 5.72 3.25
C LEU A 403 0.75 4.32 2.65
N THR A 404 0.94 3.28 3.45
CA THR A 404 0.67 1.89 3.04
C THR A 404 -0.82 1.69 2.78
N ASP A 405 -1.68 2.19 3.66
CA ASP A 405 -3.13 2.13 3.49
C ASP A 405 -3.59 2.89 2.24
N ARG A 406 -2.97 4.05 1.90
CA ARG A 406 -3.21 4.77 0.64
C ARG A 406 -2.88 3.91 -0.59
N ALA A 407 -1.76 3.19 -0.55
CA ALA A 407 -1.32 2.34 -1.65
C ALA A 407 -2.32 1.22 -1.97
N PHE A 408 -2.97 0.67 -0.94
CA PHE A 408 -3.97 -0.39 -1.07
C PHE A 408 -5.40 0.12 -1.35
N ALA A 409 -5.70 1.38 -1.09
CA ALA A 409 -7.01 1.96 -1.32
C ALA A 409 -7.34 2.10 -2.83
N HIS A 410 -6.34 2.28 -3.69
CA HIS A 410 -6.55 2.42 -5.13
C HIS A 410 -6.24 1.12 -5.89
N ARG A 411 -7.06 0.77 -6.88
CA ARG A 411 -6.82 -0.40 -7.75
C ARG A 411 -6.03 -0.01 -8.99
N PRO A 412 -4.98 -0.78 -9.35
CA PRO A 412 -4.21 -0.47 -10.55
C PRO A 412 -5.02 -0.69 -11.83
N ARG A 413 -4.64 0.01 -12.91
CA ARG A 413 -5.33 -0.04 -14.21
C ARG A 413 -5.57 -1.46 -14.71
N LEU A 414 -4.55 -2.32 -14.68
CA LEU A 414 -4.66 -3.71 -15.12
C LEU A 414 -5.65 -4.55 -14.30
N ALA A 415 -5.74 -4.32 -12.98
CA ALA A 415 -6.69 -5.03 -12.12
C ALA A 415 -8.14 -4.63 -12.46
N ARG A 416 -8.39 -3.35 -12.74
CA ARG A 416 -9.72 -2.86 -13.18
C ARG A 416 -10.14 -3.44 -14.54
N ILE A 417 -9.19 -3.57 -15.46
CA ILE A 417 -9.44 -4.19 -16.77
C ILE A 417 -9.81 -5.67 -16.59
N ALA A 418 -9.07 -6.40 -15.75
CA ALA A 418 -9.36 -7.80 -15.46
C ALA A 418 -10.77 -7.99 -14.84
N ASP A 419 -11.15 -7.15 -13.88
CA ASP A 419 -12.49 -7.18 -13.26
C ASP A 419 -13.61 -6.89 -14.28
N THR A 420 -13.40 -5.93 -15.19
CA THR A 420 -14.37 -5.59 -16.24
C THR A 420 -14.52 -6.72 -17.25
N MET A 421 -13.42 -7.39 -17.60
CA MET A 421 -13.44 -8.55 -18.47
C MET A 421 -14.15 -9.75 -17.83
N ALA A 422 -14.05 -9.94 -16.51
CA ALA A 422 -14.64 -11.07 -15.80
C ALA A 422 -16.17 -11.16 -15.98
N HIS A 423 -16.88 -10.03 -15.89
CA HIS A 423 -18.33 -10.00 -16.09
C HIS A 423 -18.73 -10.48 -17.50
N ARG A 424 -18.08 -9.93 -18.53
CA ARG A 424 -18.35 -10.29 -19.93
C ARG A 424 -17.98 -11.75 -20.22
N PHE A 425 -16.90 -12.22 -19.61
CA PHE A 425 -16.47 -13.61 -19.73
C PHE A 425 -17.52 -14.57 -19.15
N VAL A 426 -18.01 -14.30 -17.93
CA VAL A 426 -19.04 -15.14 -17.29
C VAL A 426 -20.33 -15.14 -18.10
N LEU A 427 -20.76 -13.99 -18.63
CA LEU A 427 -21.94 -13.92 -19.50
C LEU A 427 -21.77 -14.82 -20.73
N ARG A 428 -20.65 -14.71 -21.44
CA ARG A 428 -20.36 -15.54 -22.61
C ARG A 428 -20.27 -17.02 -22.26
N LEU A 429 -19.69 -17.36 -21.11
CA LEU A 429 -19.64 -18.73 -20.62
C LEU A 429 -21.05 -19.29 -20.41
N LEU A 430 -21.95 -18.57 -19.73
CA LEU A 430 -23.32 -19.03 -19.49
C LEU A 430 -24.09 -19.24 -20.80
N LEU A 431 -23.89 -18.37 -21.81
CA LEU A 431 -24.46 -18.56 -23.14
C LEU A 431 -23.90 -19.81 -23.82
N VAL A 432 -22.58 -20.03 -23.77
CA VAL A 432 -21.95 -21.24 -24.31
C VAL A 432 -22.45 -22.49 -23.58
N THR A 433 -22.56 -22.46 -22.25
CA THR A 433 -23.14 -23.56 -21.46
C THR A 433 -24.56 -23.88 -21.94
N LEU A 434 -25.40 -22.87 -22.13
CA LEU A 434 -26.77 -23.08 -22.61
C LEU A 434 -26.79 -23.69 -24.02
N CYS A 435 -25.93 -23.23 -24.93
CA CYS A 435 -25.79 -23.81 -26.26
C CYS A 435 -25.32 -25.27 -26.21
N VAL A 436 -24.32 -25.58 -25.39
CA VAL A 436 -23.80 -26.96 -25.23
C VAL A 436 -24.88 -27.86 -24.62
N ALA A 437 -25.57 -27.40 -23.56
CA ALA A 437 -26.66 -28.14 -22.95
C ALA A 437 -27.75 -28.47 -23.96
N THR A 438 -28.16 -27.47 -24.75
CA THR A 438 -29.18 -27.62 -25.80
C THR A 438 -28.73 -28.59 -26.89
N ALA A 439 -27.49 -28.49 -27.36
CA ALA A 439 -26.95 -29.38 -28.38
C ALA A 439 -26.91 -30.84 -27.91
N TRP A 440 -26.47 -31.09 -26.67
CA TRP A 440 -26.44 -32.44 -26.13
C TRP A 440 -27.83 -33.03 -25.88
N LEU A 441 -28.84 -32.21 -25.58
CA LEU A 441 -30.22 -32.70 -25.54
C LEU A 441 -30.70 -33.28 -26.88
N PHE A 442 -30.12 -32.85 -28.02
CA PHE A 442 -30.42 -33.42 -29.34
C PHE A 442 -29.50 -34.58 -29.74
N ILE A 443 -28.27 -34.61 -29.24
CA ILE A 443 -27.27 -35.64 -29.58
C ILE A 443 -27.46 -36.89 -28.69
N ASP A 444 -27.45 -36.69 -27.38
CA ASP A 444 -27.53 -37.73 -26.35
C ASP A 444 -28.04 -37.11 -25.04
N PRO A 445 -29.35 -37.19 -24.77
CA PRO A 445 -29.98 -36.59 -23.60
C PRO A 445 -29.39 -37.06 -22.26
N ASP A 446 -28.93 -38.31 -22.18
CA ASP A 446 -28.39 -38.89 -20.94
C ASP A 446 -27.08 -38.22 -20.55
N ARG A 447 -26.29 -37.76 -21.54
CA ARG A 447 -25.02 -37.07 -21.32
C ARG A 447 -25.18 -35.57 -21.11
N ALA A 448 -26.29 -34.98 -21.53
CA ALA A 448 -26.48 -33.53 -21.52
C ALA A 448 -26.25 -32.90 -20.15
N PHE A 449 -26.72 -33.56 -19.08
CA PHE A 449 -26.64 -33.01 -17.72
C PHE A 449 -25.19 -32.91 -17.21
N TRP A 450 -24.44 -34.02 -17.22
CA TRP A 450 -23.09 -34.02 -16.68
C TRP A 450 -22.10 -33.24 -17.56
N VAL A 451 -22.33 -33.19 -18.88
CA VAL A 451 -21.56 -32.33 -19.79
C VAL A 451 -21.80 -30.85 -19.47
N THR A 452 -23.05 -30.47 -19.23
CA THR A 452 -23.41 -29.09 -18.83
C THR A 452 -22.74 -28.72 -17.51
N LEU A 453 -22.79 -29.60 -16.51
CA LEU A 453 -22.08 -29.41 -15.24
C LEU A 453 -20.57 -29.25 -15.45
N SER A 454 -19.98 -30.08 -16.31
CA SER A 454 -18.54 -30.02 -16.62
C SER A 454 -18.15 -28.68 -17.25
N VAL A 455 -18.96 -28.15 -18.17
CA VAL A 455 -18.73 -26.83 -18.78
C VAL A 455 -18.90 -25.69 -17.76
N LEU A 456 -19.92 -25.73 -16.90
CA LEU A 456 -20.10 -24.73 -15.84
C LEU A 456 -18.90 -24.68 -14.89
N VAL A 457 -18.34 -25.85 -14.58
CA VAL A 457 -17.22 -25.99 -13.66
C VAL A 457 -15.91 -25.63 -14.34
N VAL A 458 -15.53 -26.27 -15.45
CA VAL A 458 -14.15 -26.26 -15.99
C VAL A 458 -13.57 -24.86 -16.21
N THR A 459 -14.42 -23.90 -16.59
CA THR A 459 -14.04 -22.56 -17.02
C THR A 459 -14.14 -21.48 -15.96
N CYS A 460 -14.23 -21.81 -14.66
CA CYS A 460 -14.14 -20.74 -13.66
C CYS A 460 -12.87 -19.90 -13.93
N PRO A 461 -12.99 -18.59 -14.21
CA PRO A 461 -11.84 -17.72 -14.46
C PRO A 461 -11.14 -17.36 -13.14
N CYS A 462 -11.24 -18.21 -12.13
CA CYS A 462 -10.63 -18.11 -10.81
C CYS A 462 -9.13 -17.74 -10.95
N ALA A 463 -8.38 -18.51 -11.75
CA ALA A 463 -6.96 -18.26 -12.01
C ALA A 463 -6.68 -16.91 -12.70
N LEU A 464 -7.54 -16.48 -13.63
CA LEU A 464 -7.42 -15.21 -14.33
C LEU A 464 -7.66 -14.02 -13.40
N ALA A 465 -8.72 -14.07 -12.59
CA ALA A 465 -9.04 -13.05 -11.60
C ALA A 465 -7.94 -12.92 -10.52
N LEU A 466 -7.23 -14.02 -10.25
CA LEU A 466 -6.15 -14.08 -9.27
C LEU A 466 -4.77 -13.68 -9.78
N ALA A 467 -4.57 -13.71 -11.10
CA ALA A 467 -3.27 -13.56 -11.73
C ALA A 467 -2.56 -12.26 -11.35
N ALA A 468 -3.25 -11.12 -11.47
CA ALA A 468 -2.67 -9.81 -11.20
C ALA A 468 -2.62 -9.48 -9.69
N PRO A 469 -3.72 -9.61 -8.91
CA PRO A 469 -3.70 -9.23 -7.50
C PRO A 469 -2.69 -10.02 -6.67
N THR A 470 -2.53 -11.32 -6.92
CA THR A 470 -1.58 -12.17 -6.17
C THR A 470 -0.13 -11.82 -6.49
N ALA A 471 0.17 -11.53 -7.76
CA ALA A 471 1.51 -11.10 -8.18
C ALA A 471 1.87 -9.74 -7.58
N LEU A 472 0.94 -8.77 -7.64
CA LEU A 472 1.13 -7.43 -7.07
C LEU A 472 1.31 -7.48 -5.54
N ALA A 473 0.44 -8.21 -4.82
CA ALA A 473 0.54 -8.33 -3.38
C ALA A 473 1.87 -8.97 -2.95
N THR A 474 2.30 -10.03 -3.66
CA THR A 474 3.59 -10.69 -3.37
C THR A 474 4.77 -9.78 -3.72
N GLY A 475 4.67 -9.01 -4.81
CA GLY A 475 5.64 -8.02 -5.25
C GLY A 475 5.82 -6.88 -4.23
N HIS A 476 4.72 -6.25 -3.80
CA HIS A 476 4.73 -5.23 -2.73
C HIS A 476 5.35 -5.77 -1.45
N ALA A 477 4.92 -6.94 -0.98
CA ALA A 477 5.47 -7.55 0.23
C ALA A 477 6.98 -7.85 0.09
N ALA A 478 7.46 -8.18 -1.12
CA ALA A 478 8.87 -8.44 -1.38
C ALA A 478 9.73 -7.18 -1.52
N LEU A 479 9.16 -6.06 -1.97
CA LEU A 479 9.80 -4.74 -1.96
C LEU A 479 9.87 -4.16 -0.56
N TYR A 480 8.77 -4.25 0.19
CA TYR A 480 8.69 -3.76 1.56
C TYR A 480 9.77 -4.38 2.44
N ARG A 481 9.93 -5.71 2.39
CA ARG A 481 11.01 -6.44 3.11
C ARG A 481 12.45 -6.03 2.72
N ARG A 482 12.61 -5.23 1.66
CA ARG A 482 13.90 -4.68 1.18
C ARG A 482 14.03 -3.19 1.47
N GLY A 483 13.13 -2.61 2.26
CA GLY A 483 13.11 -1.18 2.55
C GLY A 483 12.64 -0.32 1.38
N VAL A 484 11.79 -0.85 0.49
CA VAL A 484 11.15 -0.07 -0.59
C VAL A 484 9.64 -0.12 -0.40
N LEU A 485 9.05 1.00 -0.04
CA LEU A 485 7.61 1.14 0.15
C LEU A 485 6.96 1.68 -1.12
N ILE A 486 5.94 0.99 -1.61
CA ILE A 486 5.11 1.49 -2.71
C ILE A 486 3.92 2.24 -2.09
N THR A 487 3.76 3.52 -2.44
CA THR A 487 2.69 4.39 -1.90
C THR A 487 1.51 4.51 -2.87
N ARG A 488 1.72 4.20 -4.16
CA ARG A 488 0.68 4.24 -5.20
C ARG A 488 0.49 2.90 -5.89
N ALA A 489 -0.76 2.54 -6.12
CA ALA A 489 -1.14 1.25 -6.71
C ALA A 489 -0.55 0.97 -8.11
N ASP A 490 -0.42 2.00 -8.94
CA ASP A 490 0.13 1.90 -10.30
C ASP A 490 1.67 2.00 -10.34
N ALA A 491 2.32 2.35 -9.23
CA ALA A 491 3.76 2.61 -9.19
C ALA A 491 4.58 1.37 -9.55
N LEU A 492 4.18 0.19 -9.08
CA LEU A 492 4.88 -1.05 -9.40
C LEU A 492 4.81 -1.39 -10.89
N GLU A 493 3.69 -1.08 -11.55
CA GLU A 493 3.53 -1.25 -12.99
C GLU A 493 4.36 -0.22 -13.75
N ALA A 494 4.37 1.02 -13.29
CA ALA A 494 5.14 2.11 -13.89
C ALA A 494 6.65 1.86 -13.77
N LEU A 495 7.14 1.44 -12.60
CA LEU A 495 8.53 1.00 -12.37
C LEU A 495 8.96 -0.10 -13.34
N ALA A 496 8.08 -1.06 -13.63
CA ALA A 496 8.37 -2.14 -14.56
C ALA A 496 8.52 -1.67 -16.02
N GLY A 497 8.10 -0.44 -16.34
CA GLY A 497 8.19 0.19 -17.65
C GLY A 497 9.26 1.27 -17.77
N VAL A 498 10.02 1.58 -16.71
CA VAL A 498 11.06 2.61 -16.71
C VAL A 498 12.18 2.28 -17.70
N THR A 499 12.60 3.28 -18.45
CA THR A 499 13.70 3.25 -19.42
C THR A 499 14.88 4.14 -19.00
N ARG A 500 14.62 5.21 -18.24
CA ARG A 500 15.63 6.14 -17.76
C ARG A 500 15.50 6.43 -16.27
N VAL A 501 16.62 6.48 -15.57
CA VAL A 501 16.70 6.87 -14.16
C VAL A 501 17.42 8.21 -14.06
N VAL A 502 16.74 9.19 -13.48
CA VAL A 502 17.26 10.52 -13.20
C VAL A 502 17.50 10.62 -11.71
N PHE A 503 18.75 10.91 -11.33
CA PHE A 503 19.13 11.16 -9.94
C PHE A 503 19.27 12.66 -9.69
N ASP A 504 18.72 13.12 -8.57
CA ASP A 504 19.25 14.33 -7.95
C ASP A 504 20.61 14.05 -7.28
N LYS A 505 21.42 15.09 -7.08
CA LYS A 505 22.71 14.94 -6.39
C LYS A 505 22.52 14.86 -4.88
N THR A 506 22.09 15.97 -4.30
CA THR A 506 22.19 16.25 -2.87
C THR A 506 21.17 15.43 -2.09
N GLY A 507 21.61 14.79 -1.00
CA GLY A 507 20.75 13.89 -0.20
C GLY A 507 20.37 12.57 -0.90
N THR A 508 20.69 12.43 -2.19
CA THR A 508 20.33 11.27 -3.03
C THR A 508 21.56 10.42 -3.34
N LEU A 509 22.40 10.83 -4.30
CA LEU A 509 23.67 10.14 -4.57
C LEU A 509 24.69 10.36 -3.45
N THR A 510 24.54 11.47 -2.74
CA THR A 510 25.32 11.83 -1.57
C THR A 510 24.49 11.66 -0.29
N HIS A 511 25.17 11.74 0.85
CA HIS A 511 24.51 11.68 2.16
C HIS A 511 23.74 12.96 2.51
N GLY A 512 24.04 14.09 1.85
CA GLY A 512 23.50 15.40 2.23
C GLY A 512 24.14 15.95 3.51
N GLU A 513 25.21 15.30 3.99
CA GLU A 513 25.99 15.70 5.16
C GLU A 513 27.29 16.33 4.70
N MET A 514 27.41 17.65 4.88
CA MET A 514 28.64 18.37 4.57
C MET A 514 29.75 17.90 5.53
N ARG A 515 30.91 17.53 4.96
CA ARG A 515 32.12 17.24 5.73
C ARG A 515 33.25 18.16 5.33
N LEU A 516 34.11 18.42 6.30
CA LEU A 516 35.34 19.17 6.06
C LEU A 516 36.37 18.25 5.40
N ALA A 517 36.55 18.43 4.08
CA ALA A 517 37.44 17.61 3.27
C ALA A 517 38.89 18.05 3.33
N ALA A 518 39.13 19.36 3.41
CA ALA A 518 40.47 19.93 3.51
C ALA A 518 40.45 21.23 4.30
N THR A 519 41.55 21.53 4.98
CA THR A 519 41.83 22.85 5.56
C THR A 519 43.16 23.34 5.03
N GLN A 520 43.21 24.56 4.53
CA GLN A 520 44.45 25.19 4.08
C GLN A 520 44.64 26.52 4.78
N THR A 521 45.67 26.63 5.60
CA THR A 521 45.98 27.86 6.33
C THR A 521 46.77 28.82 5.43
N LEU A 522 46.53 30.12 5.58
CA LEU A 522 47.15 31.19 4.77
C LEU A 522 48.15 32.04 5.54
N GLY A 523 48.42 31.69 6.80
CA GLY A 523 49.32 32.42 7.70
C GLY A 523 49.83 31.54 8.84
N ALA A 524 50.19 32.14 9.97
CA ALA A 524 50.77 31.44 11.13
C ALA A 524 49.76 30.61 11.95
N LEU A 525 48.49 30.58 11.56
CA LEU A 525 47.45 29.84 12.28
C LEU A 525 47.63 28.34 12.01
N SER A 526 47.61 27.51 13.06
CA SER A 526 47.64 26.07 12.90
C SER A 526 46.29 25.54 12.42
N GLU A 527 46.30 24.45 11.66
CA GLU A 527 45.10 23.83 11.12
C GLU A 527 44.07 23.42 12.22
N PRO A 528 44.46 22.78 13.34
CA PRO A 528 43.52 22.46 14.41
C PRO A 528 42.85 23.71 15.00
N HIS A 529 43.64 24.77 15.21
CA HIS A 529 43.14 26.01 15.79
C HIS A 529 42.20 26.75 14.82
N ALA A 530 42.48 26.71 13.51
CA ALA A 530 41.59 27.25 12.48
C ALA A 530 40.22 26.55 12.54
N ARG A 531 40.23 25.21 12.60
CA ARG A 531 39.01 24.39 12.66
C ARG A 531 38.20 24.66 13.94
N GLN A 532 38.87 24.81 15.08
CA GLN A 532 38.23 25.15 16.36
C GLN A 532 37.54 26.52 16.32
N ILE A 533 38.21 27.54 15.76
CA ILE A 533 37.61 28.88 15.58
C ILE A 533 36.38 28.79 14.67
N ALA A 534 36.50 28.12 13.51
CA ALA A 534 35.37 27.94 12.60
C ALA A 534 34.21 27.18 13.25
N ALA A 535 34.50 26.15 14.04
CA ALA A 535 33.51 25.38 14.78
C ALA A 535 32.79 26.20 15.87
N ALA A 536 33.50 27.09 16.55
CA ALA A 536 32.92 28.01 17.53
C ALA A 536 32.02 29.07 16.87
N ILE A 537 32.39 29.58 15.70
CA ILE A 537 31.56 30.52 14.92
C ILE A 537 30.29 29.81 14.42
N GLU A 538 30.43 28.66 13.75
CA GLU A 538 29.32 27.84 13.26
C GLU A 538 28.50 27.21 14.39
N ALA A 539 28.94 27.32 15.65
CA ALA A 539 28.25 26.70 16.76
C ALA A 539 26.80 27.19 16.92
N HIS A 540 26.56 28.41 16.46
CA HIS A 540 25.33 29.19 16.55
C HIS A 540 24.51 29.17 15.24
N SER A 541 24.91 28.33 14.28
CA SER A 541 24.28 28.20 12.96
C SER A 541 23.51 26.88 12.85
N GLU A 542 22.28 26.97 12.34
CA GLU A 542 21.45 25.81 12.01
C GLU A 542 21.65 25.36 10.55
N HIS A 543 22.53 26.03 9.80
CA HIS A 543 22.79 25.71 8.41
C HIS A 543 23.42 24.30 8.27
N PRO A 544 23.08 23.51 7.23
CA PRO A 544 23.70 22.19 7.00
C PRO A 544 25.24 22.17 6.92
N ILE A 545 25.86 23.34 6.70
CA ILE A 545 27.32 23.53 6.68
C ILE A 545 27.91 23.45 8.10
N ALA A 546 27.16 23.91 9.11
CA ALA A 546 27.62 23.93 10.49
C ALA A 546 27.90 22.52 11.03
N SER A 547 27.23 21.50 10.48
CA SER A 547 27.46 20.10 10.84
C SER A 547 28.89 19.64 10.53
N ALA A 548 29.49 20.15 9.45
CA ALA A 548 30.87 19.84 9.03
C ALA A 548 31.91 20.23 10.07
N PHE A 549 31.62 21.24 10.89
CA PHE A 549 32.53 21.77 11.89
C PHE A 549 32.26 21.23 13.31
N ARG A 550 31.13 20.55 13.54
CA ARG A 550 30.77 19.98 14.87
C ARG A 550 31.86 19.11 15.50
N PRO A 551 32.57 18.22 14.76
CA PRO A 551 33.61 17.37 15.34
C PRO A 551 34.80 18.14 15.94
N PHE A 552 34.97 19.42 15.58
CA PHE A 552 36.09 20.26 16.00
C PHE A 552 35.70 21.29 17.07
N ARG A 553 34.49 21.17 17.66
CA ARG A 553 34.06 22.07 18.74
C ARG A 553 34.87 21.81 20.00
N GLU A 554 35.39 22.89 20.58
CA GLU A 554 36.03 22.89 21.88
C GLU A 554 35.20 23.69 22.88
N PRO A 555 34.79 23.12 24.03
CA PRO A 555 33.98 23.82 25.02
C PRO A 555 34.63 25.10 25.58
N ALA A 556 35.96 25.16 25.58
CA ALA A 556 36.71 26.31 26.06
C ALA A 556 36.69 27.51 25.09
N LEU A 557 36.34 27.31 23.82
CA LEU A 557 36.33 28.35 22.79
C LEU A 557 34.89 28.72 22.44
N SER A 558 34.47 29.94 22.80
CA SER A 558 33.10 30.42 22.53
C SER A 558 33.11 31.69 21.69
N ALA A 559 32.20 31.74 20.72
CA ALA A 559 31.96 32.91 19.90
C ALA A 559 30.82 33.75 20.47
N CYS A 560 31.03 35.06 20.56
CA CYS A 560 30.04 36.04 20.98
C CYS A 560 29.67 36.95 19.80
N ASP A 561 28.57 37.70 19.92
CA ASP A 561 28.11 38.66 18.90
C ASP A 561 28.00 38.07 17.49
N VAL A 562 27.48 36.84 17.38
CA VAL A 562 27.36 36.15 16.09
C VAL A 562 26.29 36.81 15.22
N VAL A 563 26.69 37.36 14.08
CA VAL A 563 25.81 37.98 13.09
C VAL A 563 25.76 37.12 11.83
N ARG A 564 24.55 36.74 11.42
CA ARG A 564 24.29 35.98 10.19
C ARG A 564 24.11 36.94 9.02
N HIS A 565 24.87 36.71 7.95
CA HIS A 565 24.71 37.40 6.67
C HIS A 565 24.17 36.40 5.63
N PRO A 566 22.87 36.44 5.31
CA PRO A 566 22.24 35.50 4.38
C PRO A 566 22.99 35.40 3.05
N ASN A 567 23.17 34.18 2.55
CA ASN A 567 23.91 33.86 1.31
C ASN A 567 25.39 34.29 1.29
N GLN A 568 25.96 34.73 2.42
CA GLN A 568 27.34 35.23 2.50
C GLN A 568 28.16 34.49 3.55
N GLY A 569 27.74 34.47 4.82
CA GLY A 569 28.51 33.86 5.91
C GLY A 569 28.11 34.33 7.31
N LEU A 570 29.01 34.10 8.26
CA LEU A 570 28.90 34.44 9.68
C LEU A 570 30.00 35.43 10.07
N GLY A 571 29.64 36.47 10.80
CA GLY A 571 30.57 37.31 11.57
C GLY A 571 30.46 36.98 13.05
N ALA A 572 31.56 36.98 13.79
CA ALA A 572 31.53 36.74 15.23
C ALA A 572 32.75 37.36 15.93
N THR A 573 32.67 37.52 17.25
CA THR A 573 33.78 37.94 18.10
C THR A 573 34.29 36.76 18.93
N LEU A 574 35.59 36.44 18.84
CA LEU A 574 36.27 35.46 19.69
C LEU A 574 37.51 36.10 20.31
N ASP A 575 37.68 35.96 21.63
CA ASP A 575 38.79 36.53 22.40
C ASP A 575 39.03 38.03 22.12
N GLY A 576 37.94 38.80 22.01
CA GLY A 576 37.97 40.24 21.72
C GLY A 576 38.35 40.61 20.28
N LYS A 577 38.50 39.63 19.38
CA LYS A 577 38.83 39.83 17.95
C LYS A 577 37.63 39.48 17.07
N ARG A 578 37.39 40.26 16.02
CA ARG A 578 36.33 39.95 15.06
C ARG A 578 36.81 39.00 13.98
N TRP A 579 35.98 38.02 13.69
CA TRP A 579 36.19 36.98 12.69
C TRP A 579 35.04 36.96 11.69
N ARG A 580 35.33 36.55 10.46
CA ARG A 580 34.33 36.23 9.45
C ARG A 580 34.61 34.87 8.85
N LEU A 581 33.55 34.08 8.65
CA LEU A 581 33.58 32.79 7.99
C LEU A 581 32.50 32.78 6.90
N GLY A 582 32.87 32.58 5.64
CA GLY A 582 31.89 32.58 4.55
C GLY A 582 32.50 32.58 3.16
N ARG A 583 31.74 33.07 2.18
CA ARG A 583 32.24 33.32 0.82
C ARG A 583 33.41 34.31 0.85
N ALA A 584 34.38 34.13 -0.04
CA ALA A 584 35.60 34.95 -0.11
C ALA A 584 35.29 36.46 -0.07
N ALA A 585 34.40 36.91 -0.95
CA ALA A 585 33.99 38.31 -1.09
C ALA A 585 33.48 38.93 0.22
N PHE A 586 32.82 38.15 1.08
CA PHE A 586 32.35 38.59 2.38
C PHE A 586 33.45 38.56 3.45
N ALA A 587 34.24 37.48 3.45
CA ALA A 587 35.23 37.23 4.49
C ALA A 587 36.43 38.18 4.39
N ALA A 588 37.03 38.35 3.21
CA ALA A 588 38.21 39.22 3.05
C ALA A 588 38.38 39.80 1.62
N GLY A 589 37.34 39.72 0.77
CA GLY A 589 37.36 40.22 -0.62
C GLY A 589 37.60 39.13 -1.67
N ASP A 590 37.93 39.51 -2.91
CA ASP A 590 38.10 38.59 -4.04
C ASP A 590 39.43 37.84 -4.00
N ILE A 591 39.55 36.92 -3.05
CA ILE A 591 40.69 36.00 -2.94
C ILE A 591 40.32 34.70 -3.62
N THR A 592 41.21 34.23 -4.48
CA THR A 592 41.00 32.99 -5.23
C THR A 592 41.13 31.78 -4.30
N PRO A 593 40.14 30.86 -4.30
CA PRO A 593 40.23 29.63 -3.53
C PRO A 593 41.35 28.72 -4.07
N PRO A 594 41.90 27.81 -3.25
CA PRO A 594 43.08 27.02 -3.61
C PRO A 594 42.88 25.99 -4.73
N GLY A 595 41.64 25.67 -5.07
CA GLY A 595 41.30 24.68 -6.09
C GLY A 595 39.81 24.58 -6.34
N PRO A 596 39.37 23.64 -7.20
CA PRO A 596 37.96 23.41 -7.46
C PRO A 596 37.25 22.90 -6.19
N GLY A 597 35.95 23.19 -6.07
CA GLY A 597 35.12 22.77 -4.94
C GLY A 597 34.49 23.93 -4.19
N GLN A 598 33.72 23.61 -3.15
CA GLN A 598 33.10 24.61 -2.29
C GLN A 598 34.05 24.96 -1.15
N TRP A 599 34.52 26.21 -1.13
CA TRP A 599 35.47 26.70 -0.16
C TRP A 599 34.87 27.84 0.68
N LEU A 600 35.06 27.78 1.99
CA LEU A 600 34.79 28.88 2.90
C LEU A 600 36.09 29.51 3.36
N LEU A 601 36.13 30.84 3.38
CA LEU A 601 37.26 31.61 3.88
C LEU A 601 36.99 32.06 5.31
N LEU A 602 37.95 31.80 6.18
CA LEU A 602 38.05 32.38 7.51
C LEU A 602 39.02 33.55 7.47
N SER A 603 38.59 34.67 8.03
CA SER A 603 39.39 35.88 8.15
C SER A 603 39.25 36.52 9.52
N ARG A 604 40.24 37.31 9.90
CA ARG A 604 40.32 38.02 11.18
C ARG A 604 40.55 39.51 10.94
N GLU A 605 39.88 40.36 11.70
CA GLU A 605 40.14 41.81 11.67
C GLU A 605 41.57 42.13 12.15
N GLY A 606 42.30 42.89 11.34
CA GLY A 606 43.63 43.42 11.61
C GLY A 606 43.58 44.75 12.38
N ALA A 607 44.75 45.24 12.80
CA ALA A 607 44.87 46.49 13.56
C ALA A 607 44.46 47.75 12.77
N ASP A 608 44.46 47.66 11.44
CA ASP A 608 44.03 48.66 10.47
C ASP A 608 42.53 48.55 10.11
N GLY A 609 41.80 47.60 10.72
CA GLY A 609 40.40 47.31 10.43
C GLY A 609 40.17 46.46 9.17
N ALA A 610 41.24 46.06 8.46
CA ALA A 610 41.12 45.19 7.30
C ALA A 610 41.03 43.71 7.73
N TYR A 611 40.25 42.90 7.01
CA TYR A 611 40.14 41.47 7.29
C TYR A 611 41.28 40.69 6.64
N ILE A 612 42.11 40.05 7.47
CA ILE A 612 43.26 39.26 7.07
C ILE A 612 42.81 37.80 6.86
N PRO A 613 42.97 37.23 5.65
CA PRO A 613 42.68 35.84 5.34
C PRO A 613 43.52 34.89 6.21
N SER A 614 42.88 33.94 6.87
CA SER A 614 43.53 33.06 7.85
C SER A 614 43.52 31.59 7.43
N ALA A 615 42.39 31.08 6.93
CA ALA A 615 42.29 29.69 6.47
C ALA A 615 41.14 29.49 5.49
N TRP A 616 41.33 28.53 4.59
CA TRP A 616 40.32 27.99 3.68
C TRP A 616 39.83 26.63 4.18
N PHE A 617 38.52 26.42 4.11
CA PHE A 617 37.86 25.17 4.47
C PHE A 617 37.12 24.61 3.26
N ARG A 618 37.56 23.44 2.76
CA ARG A 618 36.87 22.76 1.66
C ARG A 618 35.76 21.91 2.24
N LEU A 619 34.54 22.19 1.79
CA LEU A 619 33.37 21.40 2.10
C LEU A 619 33.07 20.48 0.95
N GLU A 620 32.84 19.21 1.26
CA GLU A 620 32.35 18.23 0.30
C GLU A 620 31.21 17.44 0.93
N ASP A 621 30.21 17.15 0.11
CA ASP A 621 29.16 16.21 0.46
C ASP A 621 29.65 14.81 0.10
N THR A 622 29.62 13.90 1.07
CA THR A 622 30.13 12.55 0.88
C THR A 622 29.21 11.72 0.01
N LEU A 623 29.79 11.06 -0.99
CA LEU A 623 29.10 10.07 -1.80
C LEU A 623 28.61 8.90 -0.93
N ARG A 624 27.44 8.34 -1.25
CA ARG A 624 27.03 7.07 -0.65
C ARG A 624 27.93 5.93 -1.14
N ASP A 625 28.32 5.05 -0.23
CA ASP A 625 29.25 3.94 -0.52
C ASP A 625 28.79 3.06 -1.69
N ASP A 626 27.47 2.90 -1.87
CA ASP A 626 26.87 2.06 -2.90
C ASP A 626 26.40 2.83 -4.15
N ALA A 627 26.67 4.13 -4.26
CA ALA A 627 26.24 4.94 -5.41
C ALA A 627 26.87 4.46 -6.72
N ALA A 628 28.18 4.22 -6.74
CA ALA A 628 28.90 3.75 -7.92
C ALA A 628 28.42 2.36 -8.37
N GLU A 629 28.24 1.43 -7.43
CA GLU A 629 27.67 0.10 -7.73
C GLU A 629 26.26 0.23 -8.31
N THR A 630 25.43 1.09 -7.71
CA THR A 630 24.04 1.30 -8.14
C THR A 630 23.98 1.79 -9.58
N VAL A 631 24.74 2.84 -9.93
CA VAL A 631 24.77 3.39 -11.29
C VAL A 631 25.24 2.34 -12.30
N ALA A 632 26.34 1.63 -11.99
CA ALA A 632 26.86 0.58 -12.87
C ALA A 632 25.83 -0.54 -13.10
N ARG A 633 25.09 -0.95 -12.06
CA ARG A 633 24.05 -1.98 -12.17
C ARG A 633 22.81 -1.50 -12.92
N LEU A 634 22.43 -0.23 -12.80
CA LEU A 634 21.36 0.35 -13.62
C LEU A 634 21.74 0.36 -15.10
N GLN A 635 22.95 0.81 -15.42
CA GLN A 635 23.48 0.79 -16.79
C GLN A 635 23.57 -0.66 -17.34
N ALA A 636 24.00 -1.62 -16.52
CA ALA A 636 24.03 -3.04 -16.89
C ALA A 636 22.62 -3.65 -17.13
N LEU A 637 21.58 -3.05 -16.57
CA LEU A 637 20.18 -3.39 -16.86
C LEU A 637 19.65 -2.73 -18.16
N GLY A 638 20.52 -2.02 -18.89
CA GLY A 638 20.19 -1.31 -20.13
C GLY A 638 19.36 -0.04 -19.89
N LEU A 639 19.46 0.57 -18.70
CA LEU A 639 18.81 1.83 -18.37
C LEU A 639 19.76 2.99 -18.61
N ASP A 640 19.23 4.07 -19.20
CA ASP A 640 19.95 5.34 -19.22
C ASP A 640 19.95 5.96 -17.82
N VAL A 641 21.11 6.46 -17.40
CA VAL A 641 21.27 7.15 -16.11
C VAL A 641 21.66 8.59 -16.36
N GLU A 642 20.94 9.52 -15.73
CA GLU A 642 21.14 10.95 -15.87
C GLU A 642 21.23 11.62 -14.49
N LEU A 643 22.11 12.62 -14.36
CA LEU A 643 22.29 13.41 -13.13
C LEU A 643 21.80 14.84 -13.34
N LEU A 644 20.83 15.28 -12.54
CA LEU A 644 20.40 16.68 -12.50
C LEU A 644 20.74 17.28 -11.14
N SER A 645 21.31 18.48 -11.12
CA SER A 645 21.63 19.15 -9.85
C SER A 645 21.60 20.67 -10.00
N GLY A 646 21.17 21.35 -8.93
CA GLY A 646 21.26 22.81 -8.79
C GLY A 646 22.68 23.30 -8.46
N ASP A 647 23.60 22.39 -8.16
CA ASP A 647 24.96 22.74 -7.75
C ASP A 647 25.82 23.26 -8.91
N GLU A 648 26.96 23.84 -8.54
CA GLU A 648 27.97 24.33 -9.46
C GLU A 648 28.51 23.26 -10.42
N ARG A 649 28.97 23.69 -11.59
CA ARG A 649 29.38 22.77 -12.67
C ARG A 649 30.51 21.83 -12.28
N ALA A 650 31.55 22.34 -11.62
CA ALA A 650 32.72 21.55 -11.24
C ALA A 650 32.39 20.35 -10.33
N PRO A 651 31.68 20.50 -9.19
CA PRO A 651 31.35 19.36 -8.33
C PRO A 651 30.38 18.37 -8.99
N VAL A 652 29.43 18.83 -9.82
CA VAL A 652 28.51 17.92 -10.55
C VAL A 652 29.27 17.11 -11.60
N GLN A 653 30.18 17.74 -12.34
CA GLN A 653 31.00 17.07 -13.35
C GLN A 653 31.94 16.04 -12.71
N ALA A 654 32.61 16.38 -11.61
CA ALA A 654 33.50 15.46 -10.91
C ALA A 654 32.75 14.23 -10.37
N LEU A 655 31.53 14.45 -9.84
CA LEU A 655 30.65 13.38 -9.39
C LEU A 655 30.21 12.49 -10.56
N ALA A 656 29.75 13.08 -11.66
CA ALA A 656 29.33 12.34 -12.84
C ALA A 656 30.46 11.49 -13.43
N GLN A 657 31.69 12.02 -13.48
CA GLN A 657 32.87 11.28 -13.92
C GLN A 657 33.20 10.11 -12.99
N THR A 658 33.19 10.34 -11.68
CA THR A 658 33.41 9.29 -10.67
C THR A 658 32.42 8.15 -10.78
N LEU A 659 31.15 8.47 -11.06
CA LEU A 659 30.06 7.49 -11.17
C LEU A 659 29.89 6.91 -12.58
N GLY A 660 30.63 7.39 -13.59
CA GLY A 660 30.47 6.97 -14.98
C GLY A 660 29.13 7.42 -15.61
N ILE A 661 28.57 8.54 -15.17
CA ILE A 661 27.35 9.14 -15.71
C ILE A 661 27.71 10.07 -16.86
N THR A 662 27.29 9.72 -18.08
CA THR A 662 27.61 10.50 -19.30
C THR A 662 26.69 11.69 -19.52
N THR A 663 25.44 11.60 -19.08
CA THR A 663 24.43 12.65 -19.24
C THR A 663 24.21 13.34 -17.90
N TRP A 664 24.56 14.62 -17.80
CA TRP A 664 24.39 15.39 -16.58
C TRP A 664 24.13 16.87 -16.86
N GLN A 665 23.44 17.53 -15.95
CA GLN A 665 23.18 18.97 -15.97
C GLN A 665 23.44 19.57 -14.59
N ALA A 666 24.21 20.65 -14.55
CA ALA A 666 24.51 21.43 -13.36
C ALA A 666 23.77 22.76 -13.40
N ARG A 667 23.65 23.44 -12.26
CA ARG A 667 22.89 24.70 -12.08
C ARG A 667 21.45 24.62 -12.60
N ALA A 668 20.84 23.43 -12.55
CA ALA A 668 19.47 23.24 -12.98
C ALA A 668 18.49 23.73 -11.92
N THR A 669 17.65 24.69 -12.28
CA THR A 669 16.50 25.13 -11.48
C THR A 669 15.42 24.03 -11.42
N PRO A 670 14.52 24.03 -10.42
CA PRO A 670 13.41 23.08 -10.35
C PRO A 670 12.55 23.06 -11.63
N GLU A 671 12.31 24.22 -12.23
CA GLU A 671 11.55 24.36 -13.48
C GLU A 671 12.28 23.71 -14.66
N GLU A 672 13.60 23.90 -14.76
CA GLU A 672 14.43 23.27 -15.79
C GLU A 672 14.52 21.75 -15.61
N LYS A 673 14.61 21.27 -14.36
CA LYS A 673 14.55 19.83 -14.06
C LYS A 673 13.22 19.23 -14.53
N LEU A 674 12.10 19.89 -14.24
CA LEU A 674 10.78 19.45 -14.69
C LEU A 674 10.65 19.48 -16.22
N ALA A 675 11.08 20.56 -16.87
CA ALA A 675 11.07 20.67 -18.32
C ALA A 675 11.93 19.58 -18.99
N ARG A 676 13.06 19.22 -18.37
CA ARG A 676 13.92 18.13 -18.83
C ARG A 676 13.20 16.78 -18.76
N ILE A 677 12.51 16.49 -17.66
CA ILE A 677 11.70 15.26 -17.52
C ILE A 677 10.60 15.22 -18.59
N GLN A 678 9.87 16.32 -18.79
CA GLN A 678 8.80 16.40 -19.81
C GLN A 678 9.34 16.21 -21.23
N ALA A 679 10.53 16.75 -21.53
CA ALA A 679 11.18 16.56 -22.82
C ALA A 679 11.56 15.09 -23.08
N LEU A 680 12.00 14.37 -22.05
CA LEU A 680 12.28 12.93 -22.13
C LEU A 680 10.99 12.13 -22.33
N GLN A 681 9.94 12.45 -21.58
CA GLN A 681 8.62 11.82 -21.73
C GLN A 681 8.02 12.02 -23.12
N THR A 682 8.18 13.21 -23.70
CA THR A 682 7.72 13.52 -25.07
C THR A 682 8.43 12.67 -26.13
N LYS A 683 9.66 12.22 -25.86
CA LYS A 683 10.40 11.27 -26.72
C LYS A 683 9.96 9.81 -26.53
N GLY A 684 8.96 9.55 -25.67
CA GLY A 684 8.46 8.22 -25.36
C GLY A 684 9.24 7.49 -24.28
N GLU A 685 10.18 8.16 -23.60
CA GLU A 685 10.88 7.58 -22.46
C GLU A 685 9.99 7.54 -21.22
N ARG A 686 10.25 6.57 -20.34
CA ARG A 686 9.57 6.38 -19.06
C ARG A 686 10.56 6.68 -17.95
N VAL A 687 10.36 7.80 -17.26
CA VAL A 687 11.37 8.40 -16.38
C VAL A 687 11.09 8.07 -14.92
N LEU A 688 12.08 7.46 -14.25
CA LEU A 688 12.14 7.37 -12.79
C LEU A 688 12.97 8.55 -12.27
N MET A 689 12.36 9.43 -11.48
CA MET A 689 13.08 10.47 -10.73
C MET A 689 13.38 9.96 -9.31
N VAL A 690 14.64 10.02 -8.90
CA VAL A 690 15.09 9.68 -7.54
C VAL A 690 15.62 10.94 -6.88
N GLY A 691 15.05 11.31 -5.73
CA GLY A 691 15.38 12.57 -5.04
C GLY A 691 15.08 12.56 -3.55
N ASP A 692 15.60 13.53 -2.81
CA ASP A 692 15.26 13.78 -1.39
C ASP A 692 13.97 14.61 -1.25
N GLY A 693 13.54 15.27 -2.32
CA GLY A 693 12.30 16.03 -2.41
C GLY A 693 12.23 17.29 -1.55
N ILE A 694 13.35 17.76 -0.97
CA ILE A 694 13.36 19.05 -0.25
C ILE A 694 13.18 20.22 -1.23
N ASN A 695 13.83 20.16 -2.39
CA ASN A 695 13.81 21.23 -3.41
C ASN A 695 13.07 20.83 -4.71
N ASP A 696 12.68 19.56 -4.84
CA ASP A 696 12.31 18.94 -6.12
C ASP A 696 10.87 18.39 -6.14
N VAL A 697 9.97 18.85 -5.25
CA VAL A 697 8.57 18.38 -5.20
C VAL A 697 7.85 18.49 -6.57
N PRO A 698 7.95 19.62 -7.31
CA PRO A 698 7.32 19.71 -8.64
C PRO A 698 7.92 18.72 -9.65
N VAL A 699 9.22 18.45 -9.54
CA VAL A 699 9.98 17.54 -10.42
C VAL A 699 9.56 16.09 -10.17
N LEU A 700 9.44 15.69 -8.89
CA LEU A 700 8.91 14.40 -8.49
C LEU A 700 7.48 14.21 -8.98
N ALA A 701 6.61 15.21 -8.82
CA ALA A 701 5.22 15.13 -9.28
C ALA A 701 5.07 15.01 -10.80
N GLY A 702 6.04 15.50 -11.58
CA GLY A 702 6.04 15.46 -13.05
C GLY A 702 6.63 14.18 -13.67
N ALA A 703 7.30 13.32 -12.90
CA ALA A 703 7.90 12.09 -13.40
C ALA A 703 6.85 11.00 -13.66
N ASP A 704 7.19 9.99 -14.48
CA ASP A 704 6.33 8.79 -14.62
C ASP A 704 6.29 7.98 -13.32
N VAL A 705 7.42 7.98 -12.61
CA VAL A 705 7.59 7.42 -11.29
C VAL A 705 8.52 8.32 -10.48
N ALA A 706 8.07 8.70 -9.28
CA ALA A 706 8.91 9.35 -8.29
C ALA A 706 9.27 8.40 -7.14
N LEU A 707 10.57 8.29 -6.86
CA LEU A 707 11.09 7.56 -5.70
C LEU A 707 11.83 8.53 -4.77
N ALA A 708 11.28 8.74 -3.58
CA ALA A 708 11.87 9.64 -2.59
C ALA A 708 12.74 8.90 -1.58
N MET A 709 13.83 9.53 -1.14
CA MET A 709 14.77 9.00 -0.14
C MET A 709 14.19 9.03 1.28
N ASN A 710 14.72 8.20 2.18
CA ASN A 710 14.41 8.26 3.61
C ASN A 710 14.82 9.63 4.19
N GLY A 711 13.94 10.27 4.96
CA GLY A 711 14.15 11.62 5.49
C GLY A 711 13.71 12.77 4.56
N ALA A 712 13.09 12.44 3.42
CA ALA A 712 12.40 13.42 2.59
C ALA A 712 11.34 14.20 3.40
N THR A 713 11.08 15.45 3.02
CA THR A 713 10.02 16.25 3.66
C THR A 713 8.66 15.55 3.56
N ASP A 714 7.74 15.81 4.50
CA ASP A 714 6.39 15.24 4.45
C ASP A 714 5.69 15.53 3.11
N LEU A 715 5.98 16.69 2.53
CA LEU A 715 5.47 17.10 1.21
C LEU A 715 6.03 16.23 0.07
N ALA A 716 7.31 15.86 0.12
CA ALA A 716 7.91 14.94 -0.84
C ALA A 716 7.40 13.51 -0.67
N GLN A 717 7.24 13.04 0.58
CA GLN A 717 6.77 11.69 0.87
C GLN A 717 5.32 11.47 0.39
N THR A 718 4.47 12.50 0.51
CA THR A 718 3.08 12.43 0.06
C THR A 718 2.92 12.48 -1.45
N ARG A 719 3.90 13.01 -2.18
CA ARG A 719 3.90 13.13 -3.65
C ARG A 719 4.64 12.01 -4.36
N ALA A 720 5.55 11.30 -3.68
CA ALA A 720 6.30 10.19 -4.26
C ALA A 720 5.41 8.95 -4.50
N ASP A 721 5.71 8.20 -5.55
CA ASP A 721 5.08 6.92 -5.90
C ASP A 721 5.66 5.72 -5.13
N ALA A 722 6.91 5.89 -4.68
CA ALA A 722 7.63 4.95 -3.85
C ALA A 722 8.55 5.69 -2.88
N LEU A 723 8.80 5.09 -1.72
CA LEU A 723 9.77 5.57 -0.73
C LEU A 723 10.88 4.55 -0.54
N LEU A 724 12.12 5.02 -0.52
CA LEU A 724 13.29 4.23 -0.16
C LEU A 724 13.55 4.39 1.34
N LEU A 725 13.06 3.44 2.14
CA LEU A 725 13.28 3.40 3.59
C LEU A 725 14.71 2.96 3.93
N SER A 726 15.31 2.10 3.09
CA SER A 726 16.70 1.69 3.23
C SER A 726 17.66 2.85 2.92
N PRO A 727 18.77 2.98 3.66
CA PRO A 727 19.81 3.97 3.35
C PRO A 727 20.63 3.61 2.10
N ARG A 728 20.49 2.39 1.56
CA ARG A 728 21.27 1.88 0.42
C ARG A 728 20.55 2.12 -0.91
N LEU A 729 21.21 2.82 -1.83
CA LEU A 729 20.73 3.09 -3.18
C LEU A 729 20.56 1.84 -4.04
N VAL A 730 21.29 0.75 -3.76
CA VAL A 730 21.20 -0.50 -4.53
C VAL A 730 19.77 -1.07 -4.53
N ARG A 731 18.96 -0.71 -3.53
CA ARG A 731 17.54 -1.10 -3.45
C ARG A 731 16.70 -0.54 -4.60
N VAL A 732 17.10 0.56 -5.24
CA VAL A 732 16.48 1.09 -6.47
C VAL A 732 16.60 0.07 -7.61
N VAL A 733 17.78 -0.56 -7.76
CA VAL A 733 18.02 -1.62 -8.76
C VAL A 733 17.15 -2.84 -8.47
N GLU A 734 17.06 -3.23 -7.20
CA GLU A 734 16.21 -4.34 -6.77
C GLU A 734 14.72 -4.03 -7.01
N ALA A 735 14.31 -2.78 -6.79
CA ALA A 735 12.95 -2.34 -7.02
C ALA A 735 12.53 -2.47 -8.49
N LEU A 736 13.35 -1.95 -9.40
CA LEU A 736 13.13 -2.06 -10.85
C LEU A 736 13.15 -3.52 -11.32
N SER A 737 14.08 -4.33 -10.81
CA SER A 737 14.20 -5.75 -11.16
C SER A 737 12.97 -6.55 -10.71
N LEU A 738 12.52 -6.31 -9.47
CA LEU A 738 11.35 -6.99 -8.91
C LEU A 738 10.04 -6.49 -9.54
N ALA A 739 9.94 -5.21 -9.90
CA ALA A 739 8.81 -4.68 -10.66
C ALA A 739 8.69 -5.37 -12.03
N ARG A 740 9.80 -5.47 -12.78
CA ARG A 740 9.86 -6.20 -14.06
C ARG A 740 9.52 -7.68 -13.90
N ALA A 741 10.02 -8.33 -12.84
CA ALA A 741 9.69 -9.72 -12.52
C ALA A 741 8.20 -9.90 -12.20
N THR A 742 7.62 -8.99 -11.41
CA THR A 742 6.18 -8.99 -11.09
C THR A 742 5.34 -8.88 -12.35
N ARG A 743 5.69 -7.95 -13.26
CA ARG A 743 5.01 -7.79 -14.55
C ARG A 743 5.10 -9.07 -15.41
N ARG A 744 6.26 -9.73 -15.43
CA ARG A 744 6.45 -11.00 -16.14
C ARG A 744 5.59 -12.12 -15.58
N VAL A 745 5.60 -12.29 -14.26
CA VAL A 745 4.80 -13.31 -13.55
C VAL A 745 3.31 -13.09 -13.77
N MET A 746 2.84 -11.84 -13.71
CA MET A 746 1.46 -11.50 -14.03
C MET A 746 1.09 -11.88 -15.47
N ARG A 747 1.93 -11.56 -16.46
CA ARG A 747 1.71 -11.97 -17.87
C ARG A 747 1.70 -13.48 -18.03
N GLN A 748 2.60 -14.21 -17.36
CA GLN A 748 2.62 -15.67 -17.36
C GLN A 748 1.33 -16.26 -16.78
N ASN A 749 0.86 -15.72 -15.66
CA ASN A 749 -0.36 -16.19 -15.00
C ASN A 749 -1.60 -15.94 -15.87
N ILE A 750 -1.70 -14.78 -16.52
CA ILE A 750 -2.77 -14.48 -17.46
C ILE A 750 -2.71 -15.41 -18.67
N ALA A 751 -1.53 -15.57 -19.28
CA ALA A 751 -1.34 -16.45 -20.44
C ALA A 751 -1.69 -17.90 -20.12
N TRP A 752 -1.25 -18.41 -18.96
CA TRP A 752 -1.59 -19.74 -18.46
C TRP A 752 -3.11 -19.90 -18.28
N SER A 753 -3.77 -18.94 -17.62
CA SER A 753 -5.21 -19.05 -17.39
C SER A 753 -6.02 -19.04 -18.68
N VAL A 754 -5.61 -18.24 -19.67
CA VAL A 754 -6.26 -18.21 -20.99
C VAL A 754 -6.00 -19.52 -21.74
N ALA A 755 -4.77 -20.03 -21.75
CA ALA A 755 -4.41 -21.27 -22.42
C ALA A 755 -5.16 -22.48 -21.83
N TYR A 756 -5.17 -22.60 -20.50
CA TYR A 756 -5.90 -23.66 -19.79
C TYR A 756 -7.40 -23.64 -20.15
N ASN A 757 -8.05 -22.48 -20.02
CA ASN A 757 -9.50 -22.37 -20.31
C ASN A 757 -9.79 -22.61 -21.80
N GLY A 758 -8.93 -22.13 -22.70
CA GLY A 758 -9.06 -22.33 -24.15
C GLY A 758 -8.97 -23.80 -24.58
N LEU A 759 -8.20 -24.61 -23.85
CA LEU A 759 -8.08 -26.05 -24.09
C LEU A 759 -9.17 -26.86 -23.38
N ALA A 760 -9.48 -26.52 -22.12
CA ALA A 760 -10.35 -27.31 -21.28
C ALA A 760 -11.85 -27.13 -21.63
N LEU A 761 -12.26 -25.94 -22.09
CA LEU A 761 -13.66 -25.68 -22.46
C LEU A 761 -14.13 -26.54 -23.65
N PRO A 762 -13.40 -26.64 -24.78
CA PRO A 762 -13.81 -27.53 -25.88
C PRO A 762 -13.86 -28.99 -25.45
N LEU A 763 -12.89 -29.47 -24.67
CA LEU A 763 -12.87 -30.86 -24.20
C LEU A 763 -14.07 -31.18 -23.30
N ALA A 764 -14.45 -30.25 -22.41
CA ALA A 764 -15.65 -30.39 -21.61
C ALA A 764 -16.92 -30.34 -22.47
N ALA A 765 -16.99 -29.43 -23.46
CA ALA A 765 -18.14 -29.32 -24.36
C ALA A 765 -18.33 -30.56 -25.25
N LEU A 766 -17.25 -31.27 -25.59
CA LEU A 766 -17.28 -32.56 -26.28
C LEU A 766 -17.61 -33.74 -25.35
N GLY A 767 -17.81 -33.49 -24.06
CA GLY A 767 -18.07 -34.53 -23.06
C GLY A 767 -16.90 -35.49 -22.87
N LEU A 768 -15.66 -35.00 -22.96
CA LEU A 768 -14.45 -35.78 -22.70
C LEU A 768 -13.93 -35.59 -21.26
N VAL A 769 -14.46 -34.60 -20.54
CA VAL A 769 -14.02 -34.22 -19.20
C VAL A 769 -15.20 -34.35 -18.25
N PRO A 770 -15.17 -35.29 -17.29
CA PRO A 770 -16.21 -35.41 -16.27
C PRO A 770 -16.11 -34.29 -15.21
N PRO A 771 -17.20 -34.00 -14.46
CA PRO A 771 -17.26 -32.87 -13.53
C PRO A 771 -16.17 -32.86 -12.45
N TRP A 772 -15.85 -34.02 -11.87
CA TRP A 772 -14.80 -34.14 -10.86
C TRP A 772 -13.41 -33.79 -11.42
N LEU A 773 -13.13 -34.14 -12.68
CA LEU A 773 -11.87 -33.83 -13.35
C LEU A 773 -11.78 -32.34 -13.69
N ALA A 774 -12.89 -31.74 -14.11
CA ALA A 774 -12.99 -30.30 -14.31
C ALA A 774 -12.70 -29.51 -13.01
N ALA A 775 -13.26 -29.95 -11.89
CA ALA A 775 -13.03 -29.36 -10.56
C ALA A 775 -11.55 -29.46 -10.13
N LEU A 776 -10.94 -30.63 -10.32
CA LEU A 776 -9.52 -30.85 -10.01
C LEU A 776 -8.62 -29.98 -10.89
N GLY A 777 -8.84 -29.96 -12.21
CA GLY A 777 -8.04 -29.20 -13.17
C GLY A 777 -8.06 -27.69 -12.88
N MET A 778 -9.22 -27.12 -12.60
CA MET A 778 -9.36 -25.69 -12.27
C MET A 778 -8.59 -25.35 -10.98
N SER A 779 -8.68 -26.22 -9.99
CA SER A 779 -8.03 -26.02 -8.69
C SER A 779 -6.52 -26.08 -8.82
N LEU A 780 -5.99 -27.05 -9.57
CA LEU A 780 -4.57 -27.14 -9.93
C LEU A 780 -4.11 -25.92 -10.71
N SER A 781 -4.88 -25.48 -11.72
CA SER A 781 -4.57 -24.29 -12.51
C SER A 781 -4.44 -23.03 -11.64
N SER A 782 -5.34 -22.85 -10.67
CA SER A 782 -5.30 -21.74 -9.72
C SER A 782 -4.08 -21.84 -8.78
N LEU A 783 -3.72 -23.05 -8.33
CA LEU A 783 -2.51 -23.29 -7.54
C LEU A 783 -1.22 -22.99 -8.32
N VAL A 784 -1.16 -23.29 -9.62
CA VAL A 784 -0.02 -22.93 -10.48
C VAL A 784 0.16 -21.41 -10.52
N VAL A 785 -0.92 -20.65 -10.68
CA VAL A 785 -0.89 -19.17 -10.67
C VAL A 785 -0.38 -18.62 -9.35
N VAL A 786 -0.88 -19.14 -8.22
CA VAL A 786 -0.44 -18.73 -6.88
C VAL A 786 1.02 -19.12 -6.63
N GLY A 787 1.40 -20.35 -6.97
CA GLY A 787 2.78 -20.84 -6.85
C GLY A 787 3.77 -20.03 -7.67
N ASN A 788 3.39 -19.66 -8.90
CA ASN A 788 4.21 -18.80 -9.75
C ASN A 788 4.36 -17.39 -9.17
N ALA A 789 3.29 -16.82 -8.58
CA ALA A 789 3.36 -15.55 -7.85
C ALA A 789 4.30 -15.61 -6.64
N LEU A 790 4.26 -16.71 -5.86
CA LEU A 790 5.13 -16.91 -4.69
C LEU A 790 6.63 -16.97 -5.03
N ARG A 791 7.01 -17.20 -6.29
CA ARG A 791 8.42 -17.11 -6.72
C ARG A 791 9.01 -15.71 -6.52
N LEU A 792 8.18 -14.67 -6.54
CA LEU A 792 8.59 -13.28 -6.26
C LEU A 792 9.12 -13.11 -4.83
N LYS A 793 8.70 -13.96 -3.88
CA LYS A 793 9.21 -13.96 -2.50
C LYS A 793 10.69 -14.36 -2.43
N HIS A 794 11.12 -15.29 -3.28
CA HIS A 794 12.43 -15.94 -3.20
C HIS A 794 13.41 -15.48 -4.31
N GLY A 795 12.91 -14.90 -5.40
CA GLY A 795 13.65 -14.63 -6.64
C GLY A 795 14.80 -13.62 -6.57
N ALA A 796 15.10 -13.04 -5.39
CA ALA A 796 16.24 -12.15 -5.19
C ALA A 796 17.01 -12.45 -3.89
N ARG A 797 17.08 -13.72 -3.47
CA ARG A 797 18.36 -14.20 -2.91
C ARG A 797 19.25 -14.40 -4.12
N GLY A 798 20.18 -13.46 -4.33
CA GLY A 798 21.03 -13.43 -5.52
C GLY A 798 21.58 -14.82 -5.83
N ARG A 799 21.68 -15.13 -7.13
CA ARG A 799 22.77 -15.98 -7.59
C ARG A 799 24.01 -15.48 -6.88
N ARG A 800 24.54 -16.26 -5.93
CA ARG A 800 25.85 -16.04 -5.34
C ARG A 800 26.83 -16.05 -6.51
N GLN A 801 27.16 -14.87 -7.04
CA GLN A 801 28.41 -14.71 -7.72
C GLN A 801 29.44 -14.86 -6.60
N HIS A 802 30.18 -15.97 -6.64
CA HIS A 802 31.37 -16.15 -5.85
C HIS A 802 32.29 -14.97 -6.14
N LEU A 803 32.34 -14.01 -5.22
CA LEU A 803 33.51 -13.14 -5.08
C LEU A 803 34.64 -14.07 -4.62
N PRO A 804 35.80 -14.09 -5.32
CA PRO A 804 36.95 -14.85 -4.85
C PRO A 804 37.34 -14.33 -3.47
N ALA A 805 37.54 -15.23 -2.52
CA ALA A 805 37.99 -14.90 -1.18
C ALA A 805 39.35 -14.20 -1.29
N HIS A 806 39.40 -12.93 -0.91
CA HIS A 806 40.67 -12.29 -0.60
C HIS A 806 41.21 -12.94 0.68
N HIS A 807 42.24 -13.76 0.51
CA HIS A 807 43.10 -14.22 1.59
C HIS A 807 43.69 -12.98 2.28
N TRP A 808 43.26 -12.74 3.50
CA TRP A 808 43.99 -11.91 4.45
C TRP A 808 45.11 -12.78 5.02
N GLU A 809 46.32 -12.62 4.49
CA GLU A 809 47.52 -13.04 5.22
C GLU A 809 47.85 -11.98 6.28
N PRO A 810 48.12 -12.38 7.53
CA PRO A 810 48.51 -11.46 8.58
C PRO A 810 49.99 -11.07 8.42
N ALA A 811 50.28 -9.78 8.51
CA ALA A 811 51.58 -9.24 8.88
C ALA A 811 51.41 -8.38 10.13
#